data_AF-A0A3C0DS40-F1
#
_entry.id   AF-A0A3C0DS40-F1
#
_cell.length_a   1.000
_cell.length_b   1.000
_cell.length_c   1.000
_cell.angle_alpha   90.00
_cell.angle_beta   90.00
_cell.angle_gamma   90.00
#
_symmetry.space_group_name_H-M   'P 1'
#
loop_
_entity.id
_entity.type
_entity.pdbx_description
1 polymer ?
#
loop_
_entity_poly.entity_id
_entity_poly.type
_entity_poly.pdbx_seq_one_letter_code
_entity_poly.pdbx_strand_id
1 'polypeptide(L)'
;MPDDIFISYARADRERIKPIVDAMRAVGVSFWIDEGQIHAATLWSEEIVDAINNCTAMVVVLSDNSTGSDNVVKEVMLASELKKPILPIYLEETVIPRKLQYQLAGIQHLEVYGRDISNLAGELPKSLNRMGVQTSSLGSCAPTHHNVTHTKPVFRLSKKAKANLTIASLCLVAFIVGSTIRPSFEQAPVDDTHTIDGTPFHVTELLGENQIIIPDSGSNIAISPDGEYVAVATSVESQSSLHLRNSKSAKWLTIGEAIEPSNIFFSPDSQWLFFTSNSNGLRAYSLTDGTIQTAVPDIQAMGVAFGNDRLIYPKHYRSGLFLLNRVTQVETKLTTPSSDTLGHFWPQLLPDGKHVIYTDFTPELHKTAVRICALNGSMDEVLISNAFTAKYVSPGYVLFVREGNLMAVKFDKARNQLSGSPVPMVNDVYVESAQGYGGYSISDNGILVYTKESEVEPLYKFYWVDRKGEESALPLEPKQYGSFDLSHDDSQLAMTMDEANNRDIWVYDFQTGIRNRLTDKTNVQMHPRWVGNDGHSILYVDDVPPYGLFLYNLKQQESKPLLVEQYDSFQPTVSDDGHWVVFSQIVPTQMNNLLTLNLLDRAKTPVRVTNYNEMMGAISPNGNHIAYQSNPNGKHQIFILRVSDPKNPRQVTINGGESPMWARDGSELFFRNESGLHSVAFDPDTGEVTAKPTLVFTKEFARIQNSRGIEPSADGNRFLILKKADQSTANRLHYIFNFDELLRQRME
;
A
#
# COMPACT_ATOMS: atom_id res chain seq x y z
N MET A 1 38.46 -17.98 22.82
CA MET A 1 37.67 -16.97 23.55
C MET A 1 36.84 -16.26 22.50
N PRO A 2 35.58 -15.88 22.79
CA PRO A 2 34.79 -15.11 21.84
C PRO A 2 35.49 -13.78 21.56
N ASP A 3 35.48 -13.35 20.30
CA ASP A 3 36.06 -12.06 19.90
C ASP A 3 35.19 -10.92 20.43
N ASP A 4 35.81 -9.84 20.90
CA ASP A 4 35.08 -8.71 21.49
C ASP A 4 34.26 -7.95 20.44
N ILE A 5 34.75 -7.89 19.19
CA ILE A 5 34.12 -7.14 18.11
C ILE A 5 33.86 -8.01 16.89
N PHE A 6 32.70 -7.86 16.27
CA PHE A 6 32.46 -8.31 14.89
C PHE A 6 32.62 -7.13 13.92
N ILE A 7 33.46 -7.26 12.88
CA ILE A 7 33.67 -6.21 11.88
C ILE A 7 32.95 -6.58 10.58
N SER A 8 31.86 -5.85 10.29
CA SER A 8 31.12 -5.94 9.03
C SER A 8 31.64 -4.92 8.01
N TYR A 9 31.99 -5.40 6.81
CA TYR A 9 32.52 -4.56 5.72
C TYR A 9 32.26 -5.24 4.36
N ALA A 10 32.29 -4.46 3.27
CA ALA A 10 32.30 -5.05 1.93
C ALA A 10 33.68 -5.57 1.57
N ARG A 11 33.77 -6.77 0.99
CA ARG A 11 35.03 -7.38 0.54
C ARG A 11 35.85 -6.47 -0.40
N ALA A 12 35.19 -5.62 -1.19
CA ALA A 12 35.84 -4.65 -2.06
C ALA A 12 36.67 -3.60 -1.30
N ASP A 13 36.38 -3.37 0.00
CA ASP A 13 37.08 -2.42 0.85
C ASP A 13 38.18 -3.06 1.72
N ARG A 14 38.52 -4.33 1.50
CA ARG A 14 39.49 -5.09 2.31
C ARG A 14 40.82 -4.36 2.56
N GLU A 15 41.40 -3.76 1.53
CA GLU A 15 42.65 -3.01 1.68
C GLU A 15 42.45 -1.68 2.41
N ARG A 16 41.26 -1.06 2.26
CA ARG A 16 40.92 0.24 2.86
C ARG A 16 40.67 0.14 4.37
N ILE A 17 40.22 -1.01 4.86
CA ILE A 17 39.95 -1.23 6.29
C ILE A 17 41.19 -1.60 7.10
N LYS A 18 42.28 -2.01 6.45
CA LYS A 18 43.50 -2.49 7.11
C LYS A 18 44.04 -1.53 8.18
N PRO A 19 44.08 -0.20 7.97
CA PRO A 19 44.53 0.73 9.02
C PRO A 19 43.61 0.77 10.25
N ILE A 20 42.31 0.55 10.08
CA ILE A 20 41.32 0.49 11.18
C ILE A 20 41.54 -0.79 11.98
N VAL A 21 41.72 -1.92 11.29
CA VAL A 21 42.03 -3.23 11.88
C VAL A 21 43.35 -3.19 12.66
N ASP A 22 44.39 -2.57 12.10
CA ASP A 22 45.69 -2.40 12.76
C ASP A 22 45.57 -1.49 14.00
N ALA A 23 44.74 -0.43 13.95
CA ALA A 23 44.47 0.42 15.10
C ALA A 23 43.73 -0.31 16.23
N MET A 24 42.74 -1.17 15.90
CA MET A 24 42.05 -2.02 16.89
C MET A 24 42.99 -3.04 17.52
N ARG A 25 43.87 -3.65 16.72
CA ARG A 25 44.87 -4.60 17.20
C ARG A 25 45.89 -3.92 18.13
N ALA A 26 46.29 -2.68 17.83
CA ALA A 26 47.24 -1.91 18.64
C ALA A 26 46.71 -1.55 20.04
N VAL A 27 45.38 -1.48 20.22
CA VAL A 27 44.72 -1.23 21.51
C VAL A 27 44.29 -2.52 22.22
N GLY A 28 44.73 -3.68 21.71
CA GLY A 28 44.56 -4.99 22.35
C GLY A 28 43.14 -5.56 22.26
N VAL A 29 42.34 -5.11 21.28
CA VAL A 29 40.96 -5.60 21.09
C VAL A 29 40.98 -6.87 20.23
N SER A 30 40.28 -7.90 20.69
CA SER A 30 40.01 -9.09 19.87
C SER A 30 38.84 -8.82 18.92
N PHE A 31 38.93 -9.26 17.67
CA PHE A 31 37.89 -9.03 16.69
C PHE A 31 37.80 -10.18 15.68
N TRP A 32 36.57 -10.45 15.26
CA TRP A 32 36.25 -11.34 14.17
C TRP A 32 36.04 -10.52 12.90
N ILE A 33 36.67 -10.95 11.80
CA ILE A 33 36.49 -10.36 10.48
C ILE A 33 36.63 -11.43 9.40
N ASP A 34 35.77 -11.38 8.38
CA ASP A 34 35.88 -12.28 7.22
C ASP A 34 37.11 -11.92 6.38
N GLU A 35 38.24 -12.61 6.61
CA GLU A 35 39.46 -12.49 5.79
C GLU A 35 39.48 -13.45 4.58
N GLY A 36 38.42 -14.22 4.35
CA GLY A 36 38.30 -15.10 3.18
C GLY A 36 39.27 -16.29 3.14
N GLN A 37 39.80 -16.75 4.27
CA GLN A 37 40.62 -17.97 4.36
C GLN A 37 40.17 -18.91 5.48
N ILE A 38 39.17 -19.77 5.24
CA ILE A 38 38.87 -20.93 6.09
C ILE A 38 38.49 -22.15 5.21
N HIS A 39 38.88 -23.34 5.66
CA HIS A 39 38.89 -24.62 4.94
C HIS A 39 37.50 -25.17 4.55
N ALA A 40 37.45 -25.92 3.44
CA ALA A 40 36.24 -26.55 2.91
C ALA A 40 35.65 -27.61 3.86
N ALA A 41 34.61 -27.26 4.62
CA ALA A 41 33.58 -28.16 5.19
C ALA A 41 32.57 -27.45 6.13
N THR A 42 32.75 -26.18 6.51
CA THR A 42 31.80 -25.45 7.37
C THR A 42 30.81 -24.58 6.58
N LEU A 43 29.55 -24.55 7.03
CA LEU A 43 28.52 -23.67 6.46
C LEU A 43 28.85 -22.20 6.81
N TRP A 44 29.21 -21.44 5.77
CA TRP A 44 29.61 -20.02 5.82
C TRP A 44 28.70 -19.13 6.68
N SER A 45 27.39 -19.41 6.68
CA SER A 45 26.38 -18.62 7.39
C SER A 45 26.35 -18.89 8.89
N GLU A 46 26.66 -20.11 9.34
CA GLU A 46 26.59 -20.47 10.77
C GLU A 46 27.73 -19.81 11.54
N GLU A 47 28.95 -19.78 10.99
CA GLU A 47 30.10 -19.13 11.63
C GLU A 47 29.92 -17.61 11.79
N ILE A 48 29.32 -16.93 10.80
CA ILE A 48 29.01 -15.50 10.88
C ILE A 48 27.94 -15.24 11.95
N VAL A 49 26.88 -16.04 11.98
CA VAL A 49 25.82 -15.92 12.98
C VAL A 49 26.37 -16.15 14.38
N ASP A 50 27.20 -17.17 14.57
CA ASP A 50 27.86 -17.46 15.83
C ASP A 50 28.84 -16.35 16.24
N ALA A 51 29.59 -15.79 15.30
CA ALA A 51 30.50 -14.68 15.58
C ALA A 51 29.73 -13.42 16.02
N ILE A 52 28.60 -13.09 15.38
CA ILE A 52 27.74 -11.95 15.79
C ILE A 52 27.06 -12.24 17.14
N ASN A 53 26.59 -13.47 17.36
CA ASN A 53 25.99 -13.87 18.64
C ASN A 53 26.97 -13.72 19.81
N ASN A 54 28.23 -14.09 19.59
CA ASN A 54 29.25 -14.13 20.63
C ASN A 54 30.03 -12.83 20.80
N CYS A 55 29.98 -11.89 19.86
CA CYS A 55 30.68 -10.61 20.00
C CYS A 55 30.04 -9.70 21.04
N THR A 56 30.84 -8.82 21.65
CA THR A 56 30.34 -7.79 22.58
C THR A 56 29.72 -6.62 21.81
N ALA A 57 30.31 -6.24 20.69
CA ALA A 57 29.87 -5.12 19.86
C ALA A 57 30.09 -5.38 18.36
N MET A 58 29.30 -4.73 17.50
CA MET A 58 29.53 -4.71 16.06
C MET A 58 30.15 -3.38 15.63
N VAL A 59 31.13 -3.46 14.75
CA VAL A 59 31.61 -2.33 13.95
C VAL A 59 31.16 -2.55 12.52
N VAL A 60 30.42 -1.59 11.97
CA VAL A 60 30.05 -1.59 10.55
C VAL A 60 30.84 -0.52 9.81
N VAL A 61 31.55 -0.92 8.78
CA VAL A 61 32.35 -0.02 7.95
C VAL A 61 31.56 0.38 6.71
N LEU A 62 31.24 1.67 6.58
CA LEU A 62 30.33 2.23 5.59
C LEU A 62 31.09 2.86 4.41
N SER A 63 30.73 2.40 3.22
CA SER A 63 31.20 2.83 1.90
C SER A 63 30.07 2.63 0.89
N ASP A 64 30.22 3.10 -0.35
CA ASP A 64 29.26 2.79 -1.42
C ASP A 64 29.19 1.27 -1.70
N ASN A 65 30.29 0.55 -1.47
CA ASN A 65 30.33 -0.91 -1.63
C ASN A 65 29.57 -1.63 -0.50
N SER A 66 29.72 -1.19 0.75
CA SER A 66 29.09 -1.88 1.90
C SER A 66 27.62 -1.51 2.07
N THR A 67 27.23 -0.29 1.73
CA THR A 67 25.81 0.09 1.66
C THR A 67 25.07 -0.67 0.56
N GLY A 68 25.74 -1.00 -0.55
CA GLY A 68 25.22 -1.88 -1.59
C GLY A 68 25.15 -3.36 -1.21
N SER A 69 25.95 -3.83 -0.25
CA SER A 69 26.14 -5.26 0.05
C SER A 69 24.99 -5.87 0.87
N ASP A 70 24.37 -6.93 0.34
CA ASP A 70 23.32 -7.67 1.07
C ASP A 70 23.85 -8.44 2.28
N ASN A 71 25.13 -8.82 2.27
CA ASN A 71 25.74 -9.51 3.42
C ASN A 71 25.91 -8.54 4.60
N VAL A 72 26.44 -7.33 4.35
CA VAL A 72 26.57 -6.28 5.37
C VAL A 72 25.20 -5.93 5.95
N VAL A 73 24.16 -5.87 5.12
CA VAL A 73 22.79 -5.63 5.56
C VAL A 73 22.30 -6.71 6.51
N LYS A 74 22.44 -7.99 6.13
CA LYS A 74 22.03 -9.12 6.97
C LYS A 74 22.77 -9.14 8.31
N GLU A 75 24.08 -8.88 8.29
CA GLU A 75 24.91 -8.83 9.49
C GLU A 75 24.46 -7.71 10.44
N VAL A 76 24.26 -6.49 9.91
CA VAL A 76 23.79 -5.33 10.69
C VAL A 76 22.38 -5.54 11.22
N MET A 77 21.48 -6.13 10.44
CA MET A 77 20.14 -6.50 10.88
C MET A 77 20.19 -7.50 12.04
N LEU A 78 20.97 -8.57 11.91
CA LEU A 78 21.12 -9.58 12.94
C LEU A 78 21.71 -8.98 14.23
N ALA A 79 22.76 -8.16 14.12
CA ALA A 79 23.33 -7.47 15.28
C ALA A 79 22.31 -6.55 15.96
N SER A 80 21.49 -5.85 15.17
CA SER A 80 20.42 -4.98 15.69
C SER A 80 19.32 -5.78 16.40
N GLU A 81 18.89 -6.92 15.85
CA GLU A 81 17.89 -7.80 16.47
C GLU A 81 18.40 -8.38 17.80
N LEU A 82 19.68 -8.73 17.85
CA LEU A 82 20.38 -9.18 19.06
C LEU A 82 20.72 -8.03 20.03
N LYS A 83 20.30 -6.79 19.72
CA LYS A 83 20.56 -5.57 20.50
C LYS A 83 22.05 -5.35 20.79
N LYS A 84 22.93 -5.77 19.88
CA LYS A 84 24.36 -5.52 19.96
C LYS A 84 24.62 -4.03 19.78
N PRO A 85 25.50 -3.40 20.57
CA PRO A 85 25.97 -2.05 20.28
C PRO A 85 26.64 -1.99 18.91
N ILE A 86 26.20 -1.06 18.04
CA ILE A 86 26.73 -0.90 16.68
C ILE A 86 27.53 0.42 16.60
N LEU A 87 28.76 0.35 16.10
CA LEU A 87 29.60 1.51 15.78
C LEU A 87 29.75 1.66 14.26
N PRO A 88 29.11 2.67 13.66
CA PRO A 88 29.29 2.98 12.25
C PRO A 88 30.58 3.76 12.01
N ILE A 89 31.40 3.31 11.06
CA ILE A 89 32.64 3.97 10.64
C ILE A 89 32.59 4.23 9.13
N TYR A 90 32.54 5.50 8.71
CA TYR A 90 32.47 5.89 7.30
C TYR A 90 33.88 5.98 6.68
N LEU A 91 34.13 5.20 5.61
CA LEU A 91 35.33 5.28 4.78
C LEU A 91 35.26 6.37 3.71
N GLU A 92 34.05 6.82 3.38
CA GLU A 92 33.73 7.88 2.43
C GLU A 92 32.33 8.43 2.72
N GLU A 93 31.99 9.58 2.13
CA GLU A 93 30.63 10.12 2.20
C GLU A 93 29.71 9.23 1.34
N THR A 94 28.85 8.45 1.99
CA THR A 94 27.92 7.52 1.33
C THR A 94 26.49 7.71 1.83
N VAL A 95 25.51 7.39 0.97
CA VAL A 95 24.08 7.49 1.30
C VAL A 95 23.60 6.17 1.89
N ILE A 96 23.06 6.21 3.11
CA ILE A 96 22.52 5.01 3.76
C ILE A 96 21.19 4.58 3.11
N PRO A 97 21.12 3.38 2.50
CA PRO A 97 19.92 2.90 1.84
C PRO A 97 18.85 2.50 2.86
N ARG A 98 17.57 2.50 2.44
CA ARG A 98 16.42 2.20 3.32
C ARG A 98 16.61 0.91 4.14
N LYS A 99 17.23 -0.12 3.57
CA LYS A 99 17.54 -1.42 4.21
C LYS A 99 18.47 -1.35 5.43
N LEU A 100 19.22 -0.25 5.60
CA LEU A 100 20.11 0.00 6.75
C LEU A 100 19.68 1.21 7.59
N GLN A 101 18.67 1.97 7.14
CA GLN A 101 18.31 3.24 7.77
C GLN A 101 17.82 3.06 9.20
N TYR A 102 16.99 2.04 9.46
CA TYR A 102 16.47 1.81 10.81
C TYR A 102 17.57 1.42 11.79
N GLN A 103 18.44 0.49 11.40
CA GLN A 103 19.50 -0.05 12.25
C GLN A 103 20.57 0.99 12.59
N LEU A 104 20.76 2.00 11.75
CA LEU A 104 21.78 3.04 11.93
C LEU A 104 21.19 4.41 12.34
N ALA A 105 19.86 4.54 12.41
CA ALA A 105 19.20 5.79 12.74
C ALA A 105 19.54 6.24 14.17
N GLY A 106 19.98 7.50 14.31
CA GLY A 106 20.28 8.09 15.61
C GLY A 106 21.58 7.60 16.26
N ILE A 107 22.32 6.69 15.62
CA ILE A 107 23.63 6.24 16.11
C ILE A 107 24.71 7.26 15.72
N GLN A 108 25.57 7.62 16.68
CA GLN A 108 26.75 8.45 16.43
C GLN A 108 27.80 7.64 15.67
N HIS A 109 28.43 8.26 14.67
CA HIS A 109 29.39 7.58 13.79
C HIS A 109 30.78 8.21 13.84
N LEU A 110 31.77 7.45 13.35
CA LEU A 110 33.12 7.95 13.08
C LEU A 110 33.32 8.14 11.59
N GLU A 111 34.00 9.21 11.19
CA GLU A 111 34.34 9.51 9.80
C GLU A 111 35.86 9.42 9.63
N VAL A 112 36.31 8.53 8.75
CA VAL A 112 37.75 8.29 8.50
C VAL A 112 38.20 8.97 7.20
N TYR A 113 37.26 9.34 6.32
CA TYR A 113 37.56 10.09 5.12
C TYR A 113 37.96 11.54 5.45
N GLY A 114 39.00 12.05 4.78
CA GLY A 114 39.47 13.43 4.97
C GLY A 114 40.20 13.71 6.30
N ARG A 115 40.46 12.69 7.12
CA ARG A 115 41.24 12.80 8.37
C ARG A 115 42.51 11.96 8.29
N ASP A 116 43.54 12.37 9.04
CA ASP A 116 44.71 11.53 9.30
C ASP A 116 44.27 10.36 10.20
N ILE A 117 44.40 9.13 9.70
CA ILE A 117 44.05 7.88 10.40
C ILE A 117 44.76 7.77 11.76
N SER A 118 45.87 8.47 11.94
CA SER A 118 46.59 8.58 13.22
C SER A 118 45.70 9.08 14.38
N ASN A 119 44.67 9.89 14.10
CA ASN A 119 43.72 10.38 15.12
C ASN A 119 42.67 9.34 15.54
N LEU A 120 42.47 8.27 14.75
CA LEU A 120 41.53 7.19 15.08
C LEU A 120 41.95 6.46 16.37
N ALA A 121 43.26 6.38 16.62
CA ALA A 121 43.82 5.72 17.81
C ALA A 121 43.39 6.38 19.14
N GLY A 122 43.01 7.66 19.13
CA GLY A 122 42.56 8.38 20.33
C GLY A 122 41.05 8.30 20.61
N GLU A 123 40.23 8.20 19.56
CA GLU A 123 38.75 8.16 19.67
C GLU A 123 38.20 6.73 19.73
N LEU A 124 38.81 5.80 18.98
CA LEU A 124 38.34 4.43 18.88
C LEU A 124 38.31 3.71 20.24
N PRO A 125 39.35 3.76 21.11
CA PRO A 125 39.29 3.14 22.43
C PRO A 125 38.19 3.72 23.32
N LYS A 126 37.91 5.02 23.21
CA LYS A 126 36.85 5.68 23.99
C LYS A 126 35.47 5.20 23.56
N SER A 127 35.23 5.08 22.25
CA SER A 127 33.98 4.56 21.70
C SER A 127 33.78 3.09 22.06
N LEU A 128 34.82 2.27 21.91
CA LEU A 128 34.77 0.84 22.23
C LEU A 128 34.56 0.57 23.74
N ASN A 129 35.24 1.30 24.63
CA ASN A 129 35.02 1.18 26.07
C ASN A 129 33.57 1.54 26.47
N ARG A 130 32.95 2.54 25.81
CA ARG A 130 31.53 2.89 26.05
C ARG A 130 30.56 1.80 25.59
N MET A 131 30.98 0.95 24.65
CA MET A 131 30.21 -0.18 24.14
C MET A 131 30.49 -1.48 24.91
N GLY A 132 31.28 -1.41 25.99
CA GLY A 132 31.59 -2.57 26.84
C GLY A 132 32.81 -3.39 26.39
N VAL A 133 33.57 -2.94 25.38
CA VAL A 133 34.79 -3.61 24.92
C VAL A 133 36.00 -3.07 25.68
N GLN A 134 36.77 -3.93 26.34
CA GLN A 134 37.96 -3.52 27.09
C GLN A 134 39.13 -3.20 26.16
N THR A 135 39.72 -2.01 26.31
CA THR A 135 40.89 -1.57 25.51
C THR A 135 42.10 -1.27 26.40
N SER A 136 43.30 -1.54 25.88
CA SER A 136 44.57 -1.28 26.55
C SER A 136 44.92 0.21 26.44
N SER A 137 45.26 0.88 27.55
CA SER A 137 45.61 2.31 27.52
C SER A 137 46.95 2.53 26.79
N LEU A 138 46.92 3.07 25.57
CA LEU A 138 48.08 3.71 24.98
C LEU A 138 48.37 5.00 25.78
N GLY A 139 49.62 5.15 26.23
CA GLY A 139 50.08 6.21 27.11
C GLY A 139 49.64 7.61 26.68
N SER A 140 49.31 8.43 27.68
CA SER A 140 48.80 9.79 27.57
C SER A 140 49.51 10.65 26.52
N CYS A 141 48.74 11.14 25.54
CA CYS A 141 48.95 12.48 25.02
C CYS A 141 47.74 13.34 25.40
N ALA A 142 48.01 14.50 25.99
CA ALA A 142 47.02 15.41 26.56
C ALA A 142 45.95 15.81 25.51
N PRO A 143 44.70 16.06 25.94
CA PRO A 143 43.65 16.46 25.02
C PRO A 143 43.91 17.88 24.51
N THR A 144 44.32 18.01 23.25
CA THR A 144 44.09 19.25 22.50
C THR A 144 42.60 19.36 22.22
N HIS A 145 41.94 20.33 22.86
CA HIS A 145 40.56 20.69 22.55
C HIS A 145 40.47 21.16 21.09
N HIS A 146 40.05 20.25 20.21
CA HIS A 146 39.45 20.63 18.94
C HIS A 146 37.95 20.49 19.08
N ASN A 147 37.25 21.62 18.94
CA ASN A 147 35.79 21.62 18.76
C ASN A 147 35.50 20.89 17.45
N VAL A 148 35.20 19.60 17.54
CA VAL A 148 34.67 18.82 16.42
C VAL A 148 33.16 19.01 16.42
N THR A 149 32.66 19.74 15.43
CA THR A 149 31.24 19.74 15.08
C THR A 149 30.85 18.34 14.60
N HIS A 150 30.01 17.64 15.38
CA HIS A 150 29.44 16.36 14.99
C HIS A 150 28.32 16.58 13.97
N THR A 151 28.55 16.16 12.74
CA THR A 151 27.55 16.13 11.67
C THR A 151 26.68 14.89 11.81
N LYS A 152 25.35 15.08 11.90
CA LYS A 152 24.39 13.98 11.70
C LYS A 152 24.52 13.47 10.26
N PRO A 153 24.22 12.18 9.98
CA PRO A 153 24.27 11.65 8.61
C PRO A 153 23.49 12.55 7.64
N VAL A 154 24.15 12.92 6.55
CA VAL A 154 23.65 13.88 5.57
C VAL A 154 22.72 13.17 4.60
N PHE A 155 21.41 13.34 4.78
CA PHE A 155 20.40 12.91 3.80
C PHE A 155 20.24 14.02 2.74
N ARG A 156 20.82 13.85 1.54
CA ARG A 156 20.70 14.83 0.45
C ARG A 156 19.58 14.48 -0.53
N LEU A 157 18.61 15.39 -0.65
CA LEU A 157 17.70 15.50 -1.78
C LEU A 157 18.36 16.34 -2.89
N SER A 158 18.38 15.84 -4.13
CA SER A 158 18.95 16.57 -5.27
C SER A 158 18.14 17.84 -5.58
N LYS A 159 18.78 19.01 -5.67
CA LYS A 159 18.15 20.29 -6.05
C LYS A 159 18.42 20.59 -7.53
N LYS A 160 17.36 20.81 -8.32
CA LYS A 160 17.44 21.38 -9.67
C LYS A 160 17.74 22.90 -9.62
N ALA A 161 18.49 23.34 -10.62
CA ALA A 161 19.04 24.69 -10.79
C ALA A 161 17.96 25.78 -10.97
N LYS A 162 18.21 26.96 -10.40
CA LYS A 162 17.45 28.20 -10.61
C LYS A 162 18.01 28.98 -11.80
N ALA A 163 17.15 29.46 -12.69
CA ALA A 163 17.44 30.58 -13.57
C ALA A 163 16.41 31.69 -13.31
N ASN A 164 16.89 32.90 -13.00
CA ASN A 164 16.10 34.12 -12.95
C ASN A 164 16.26 34.86 -14.29
N LEU A 165 15.18 35.45 -14.83
CA LEU A 165 15.21 36.83 -15.31
C LEU A 165 13.80 37.42 -15.43
N THR A 166 13.72 38.72 -15.14
CA THR A 166 12.58 39.60 -14.93
C THR A 166 12.18 40.41 -16.19
N ILE A 167 11.04 41.13 -16.09
CA ILE A 167 10.46 42.25 -16.90
C ILE A 167 9.15 41.81 -17.60
N ALA A 168 7.96 42.08 -17.06
CA ALA A 168 7.20 43.34 -16.91
C ALA A 168 6.50 43.85 -18.19
N SER A 169 5.16 43.93 -18.09
CA SER A 169 4.24 44.89 -18.73
C SER A 169 3.97 44.81 -20.24
N LEU A 170 2.75 44.41 -20.63
CA LEU A 170 1.73 45.34 -21.16
C LEU A 170 0.38 44.65 -21.39
N CYS A 171 -0.68 45.32 -20.96
CA CYS A 171 -2.08 44.96 -21.16
C CYS A 171 -2.55 45.17 -22.62
N LEU A 172 -3.52 44.35 -23.02
CA LEU A 172 -4.77 44.71 -23.70
C LEU A 172 -4.68 45.51 -25.02
N VAL A 173 -5.01 44.88 -26.16
CA VAL A 173 -5.99 45.34 -27.18
C VAL A 173 -6.16 44.23 -28.25
N ALA A 174 -7.41 44.09 -28.72
CA ALA A 174 -7.87 43.44 -29.96
C ALA A 174 -8.55 42.06 -29.83
N PHE A 175 -9.79 42.10 -29.35
CA PHE A 175 -10.85 41.24 -29.86
C PHE A 175 -11.29 41.78 -31.25
N ILE A 176 -11.57 40.85 -32.18
CA ILE A 176 -12.27 41.00 -33.49
C ILE A 176 -11.43 41.47 -34.70
N VAL A 177 -11.05 40.51 -35.57
CA VAL A 177 -11.21 40.39 -37.04
C VAL A 177 -10.45 39.09 -37.39
N GLY A 178 -11.11 37.98 -37.73
CA GLY A 178 -11.68 37.74 -39.06
C GLY A 178 -10.75 36.84 -39.87
N SER A 179 -11.11 35.55 -39.95
CA SER A 179 -10.91 34.60 -41.07
C SER A 179 -9.64 34.67 -41.93
N THR A 180 -9.04 33.48 -42.15
CA THR A 180 -8.07 33.09 -43.21
C THR A 180 -6.59 33.05 -42.86
N ILE A 181 -6.19 32.27 -41.84
CA ILE A 181 -4.86 31.65 -41.81
C ILE A 181 -5.02 30.21 -41.28
N ARG A 182 -4.78 29.20 -42.13
CA ARG A 182 -4.55 27.83 -41.68
C ARG A 182 -3.23 27.83 -40.92
N PRO A 183 -3.15 27.37 -39.66
CA PRO A 183 -1.85 27.11 -39.06
C PRO A 183 -1.28 25.87 -39.75
N SER A 184 -0.31 26.08 -40.63
CA SER A 184 0.65 25.04 -41.00
C SER A 184 1.38 24.69 -39.70
N PHE A 185 1.05 23.55 -39.11
CA PHE A 185 1.92 22.94 -38.11
C PHE A 185 3.18 22.48 -38.87
N GLU A 186 4.24 23.27 -38.80
CA GLU A 186 5.58 22.70 -38.93
C GLU A 186 5.70 21.67 -37.81
N GLN A 187 5.61 20.40 -38.20
CA GLN A 187 6.14 19.33 -37.38
C GLN A 187 7.60 19.68 -37.12
N ALA A 188 7.96 19.89 -35.85
CA ALA A 188 9.34 19.71 -35.44
C ALA A 188 9.80 18.35 -35.98
N PRO A 189 11.01 18.21 -36.54
CA PRO A 189 11.48 16.92 -37.01
C PRO A 189 11.39 15.95 -35.83
N VAL A 190 10.47 14.99 -35.93
CA VAL A 190 10.56 13.79 -35.10
C VAL A 190 11.78 13.10 -35.63
N ASP A 191 12.82 13.02 -34.80
CA ASP A 191 14.02 12.27 -35.09
C ASP A 191 13.63 10.78 -35.09
N ASP A 192 13.07 10.32 -36.22
CA ASP A 192 12.51 8.99 -36.47
C ASP A 192 13.60 7.89 -36.58
N THR A 193 14.73 8.06 -35.89
CA THR A 193 15.86 7.11 -35.95
C THR A 193 16.42 6.72 -34.59
N HIS A 194 15.60 6.66 -33.55
CA HIS A 194 15.87 5.74 -32.45
C HIS A 194 15.19 4.40 -32.74
N THR A 195 15.82 3.60 -33.60
CA THR A 195 15.71 2.15 -33.44
C THR A 195 16.19 1.84 -32.03
N ILE A 196 15.26 1.57 -31.13
CA ILE A 196 15.57 1.07 -29.79
C ILE A 196 16.36 -0.21 -30.02
N ASP A 197 17.60 -0.25 -29.56
CA ASP A 197 18.63 -1.25 -29.91
C ASP A 197 18.38 -2.63 -29.24
N GLY A 198 17.12 -3.07 -29.16
CA GLY A 198 16.67 -4.27 -28.44
C GLY A 198 16.94 -4.26 -26.92
N THR A 199 17.60 -3.22 -26.41
CA THR A 199 18.03 -3.13 -25.02
C THR A 199 16.81 -2.97 -24.12
N PRO A 200 16.70 -3.73 -23.01
CA PRO A 200 15.62 -3.55 -22.05
C PRO A 200 15.64 -2.16 -21.42
N PHE A 201 14.48 -1.51 -21.34
CA PHE A 201 14.36 -0.21 -20.68
C PHE A 201 13.04 -0.08 -19.92
N HIS A 202 13.06 0.72 -18.86
CA HIS A 202 11.94 0.92 -17.95
C HIS A 202 11.31 2.30 -18.14
N VAL A 203 9.97 2.34 -18.20
CA VAL A 203 9.16 3.56 -18.28
C VAL A 203 8.15 3.56 -17.15
N THR A 204 7.92 4.72 -16.56
CA THR A 204 6.83 4.95 -15.60
C THR A 204 5.87 5.95 -16.19
N GLU A 205 4.60 5.56 -16.29
CA GLU A 205 3.52 6.42 -16.72
C GLU A 205 2.72 6.92 -15.51
N LEU A 206 2.34 8.20 -15.54
CA LEU A 206 1.44 8.81 -14.56
C LEU A 206 0.01 8.83 -15.13
N LEU A 207 -0.96 8.27 -14.40
CA LEU A 207 -2.37 8.22 -14.82
C LEU A 207 -3.17 9.49 -14.47
N GLY A 208 -2.48 10.60 -14.18
CA GLY A 208 -3.12 11.84 -13.74
C GLY A 208 -3.76 11.70 -12.36
N GLU A 209 -5.03 12.09 -12.23
CA GLU A 209 -5.78 11.97 -10.97
C GLU A 209 -6.22 10.53 -10.67
N ASN A 210 -6.25 9.67 -11.70
CA ASN A 210 -6.66 8.28 -11.59
C ASN A 210 -5.70 7.48 -10.72
N GLN A 211 -6.21 6.93 -9.63
CA GLN A 211 -5.47 6.02 -8.77
C GLN A 211 -5.68 4.60 -9.24
N ILE A 212 -4.66 3.77 -9.25
CA ILE A 212 -4.84 2.35 -9.60
C ILE A 212 -5.62 1.69 -8.47
N ILE A 213 -6.71 1.00 -8.81
CA ILE A 213 -7.53 0.30 -7.84
C ILE A 213 -6.82 -0.99 -7.42
N ILE A 214 -6.91 -1.27 -6.12
CA ILE A 214 -6.74 -2.60 -5.57
C ILE A 214 -8.14 -3.23 -5.49
N PRO A 215 -8.50 -4.18 -6.38
CA PRO A 215 -9.82 -4.75 -6.37
C PRO A 215 -9.91 -5.81 -5.26
N ASP A 216 -11.08 -5.91 -4.61
CA ASP A 216 -11.35 -6.95 -3.60
C ASP A 216 -11.27 -8.37 -4.21
N SER A 217 -11.36 -8.49 -5.54
CA SER A 217 -11.14 -9.74 -6.27
C SER A 217 -10.66 -9.51 -7.69
N GLY A 218 -9.88 -10.45 -8.24
CA GLY A 218 -9.47 -10.46 -9.65
C GLY A 218 -8.30 -9.53 -10.00
N SER A 219 -7.86 -9.56 -11.27
CA SER A 219 -6.77 -8.72 -11.77
C SER A 219 -7.22 -7.29 -12.08
N ASN A 220 -6.34 -6.31 -11.84
CA ASN A 220 -6.60 -4.88 -12.07
C ASN A 220 -5.88 -4.29 -13.30
N ILE A 221 -4.93 -5.03 -13.90
CA ILE A 221 -4.18 -4.59 -15.08
C ILE A 221 -4.03 -5.69 -16.12
N ALA A 222 -4.00 -5.31 -17.39
CA ALA A 222 -3.68 -6.19 -18.50
C ALA A 222 -3.02 -5.44 -19.65
N ILE A 223 -2.21 -6.15 -20.43
CA ILE A 223 -1.67 -5.72 -21.73
C ILE A 223 -2.11 -6.74 -22.78
N SER A 224 -2.44 -6.28 -23.99
CA SER A 224 -2.81 -7.17 -25.10
C SER A 224 -1.60 -7.99 -25.57
N PRO A 225 -1.81 -9.20 -26.11
CA PRO A 225 -0.73 -10.02 -26.66
C PRO A 225 0.16 -9.30 -27.67
N ASP A 226 -0.42 -8.46 -28.55
CA ASP A 226 0.32 -7.64 -29.50
C ASP A 226 1.01 -6.40 -28.88
N GLY A 227 0.81 -6.13 -27.60
CA GLY A 227 1.37 -4.98 -26.89
C GLY A 227 0.76 -3.64 -27.28
N GLU A 228 -0.25 -3.60 -28.14
CA GLU A 228 -0.85 -2.33 -28.60
C GLU A 228 -1.80 -1.70 -27.59
N TYR A 229 -2.37 -2.47 -26.66
CA TYR A 229 -3.36 -1.99 -25.70
C TYR A 229 -3.01 -2.33 -24.27
N VAL A 230 -3.27 -1.38 -23.36
CA VAL A 230 -3.21 -1.60 -21.90
C VAL A 230 -4.52 -1.20 -21.27
N ALA A 231 -5.04 -2.08 -20.41
CA ALA A 231 -6.23 -1.83 -19.61
C ALA A 231 -5.87 -1.80 -18.13
N VAL A 232 -6.43 -0.85 -17.38
CA VAL A 232 -6.22 -0.69 -15.94
C VAL A 232 -7.51 -0.26 -15.24
N ALA A 233 -7.83 -0.90 -14.12
CA ALA A 233 -8.85 -0.46 -13.20
C ALA A 233 -8.31 0.71 -12.37
N THR A 234 -9.02 1.83 -12.38
CA THR A 234 -8.64 3.01 -11.61
C THR A 234 -9.83 3.64 -10.91
N SER A 235 -9.57 4.34 -9.81
CA SER A 235 -10.55 5.12 -9.08
C SER A 235 -10.19 6.59 -9.06
N VAL A 236 -11.20 7.42 -9.24
CA VAL A 236 -11.17 8.84 -8.87
C VAL A 236 -12.30 9.03 -7.87
N GLU A 237 -11.99 9.59 -6.70
CA GLU A 237 -13.00 9.82 -5.65
C GLU A 237 -13.87 8.58 -5.34
N SER A 238 -13.23 7.43 -5.15
CA SER A 238 -13.92 6.15 -4.90
C SER A 238 -14.89 5.69 -5.99
N GLN A 239 -14.94 6.36 -7.14
CA GLN A 239 -15.64 5.90 -8.33
C GLN A 239 -14.68 5.09 -9.18
N SER A 240 -14.94 3.80 -9.25
CA SER A 240 -14.14 2.86 -10.02
C SER A 240 -14.49 2.91 -11.51
N SER A 241 -13.48 2.84 -12.36
CA SER A 241 -13.63 2.87 -13.81
C SER A 241 -12.55 2.01 -14.48
N LEU A 242 -12.85 1.50 -15.68
CA LEU A 242 -11.90 0.78 -16.51
C LEU A 242 -11.35 1.73 -17.58
N HIS A 243 -10.04 1.91 -17.58
CA HIS A 243 -9.32 2.73 -18.56
C HIS A 243 -8.56 1.85 -19.54
N LEU A 244 -8.67 2.16 -20.82
CA LEU A 244 -7.99 1.50 -21.93
C LEU A 244 -7.12 2.50 -22.69
N ARG A 245 -5.85 2.18 -22.90
CA ARG A 245 -4.92 2.98 -23.70
C ARG A 245 -4.45 2.18 -24.91
N ASN A 246 -4.45 2.84 -26.08
CA ASN A 246 -3.76 2.34 -27.27
C ASN A 246 -2.35 2.96 -27.34
N SER A 247 -1.33 2.17 -27.64
CA SER A 247 0.08 2.56 -27.76
C SER A 247 0.32 3.72 -28.74
N LYS A 248 -0.50 3.84 -29.80
CA LYS A 248 -0.47 4.92 -30.80
C LYS A 248 -1.18 6.19 -30.32
N SER A 249 -1.79 6.17 -29.14
CA SER A 249 -2.52 7.28 -28.53
C SER A 249 -1.97 7.64 -27.15
N ALA A 250 -1.85 8.94 -26.89
CA ALA A 250 -1.55 9.44 -25.54
C ALA A 250 -2.81 9.49 -24.64
N LYS A 251 -4.01 9.21 -25.17
CA LYS A 251 -5.27 9.32 -24.43
C LYS A 251 -5.73 7.97 -23.90
N TRP A 252 -6.13 7.97 -22.63
CA TRP A 252 -6.89 6.90 -22.01
C TRP A 252 -8.38 7.04 -22.37
N LEU A 253 -9.00 5.93 -22.76
CA LEU A 253 -10.43 5.80 -23.01
C LEU A 253 -11.09 5.17 -21.77
N THR A 254 -12.15 5.80 -21.26
CA THR A 254 -12.99 5.22 -20.20
C THR A 254 -14.06 4.32 -20.78
N ILE A 255 -14.11 3.08 -20.31
CA ILE A 255 -15.14 2.10 -20.68
C ILE A 255 -16.32 2.31 -19.72
N GLY A 256 -17.34 3.06 -20.18
CA GLY A 256 -18.39 3.62 -19.32
C GLY A 256 -19.34 2.62 -18.64
N GLU A 257 -19.38 1.35 -19.05
CA GLU A 257 -20.24 0.32 -18.44
C GLU A 257 -19.55 -0.48 -17.32
N ALA A 258 -18.30 -0.14 -16.98
CA ALA A 258 -17.49 -0.88 -16.01
C ALA A 258 -17.59 -0.27 -14.60
N ILE A 259 -18.48 -0.81 -13.77
CA ILE A 259 -18.57 -0.52 -12.34
C ILE A 259 -17.70 -1.53 -11.59
N GLU A 260 -16.77 -1.06 -10.76
CA GLU A 260 -15.83 -1.90 -9.98
C GLU A 260 -15.18 -3.00 -10.84
N PRO A 261 -14.50 -2.62 -11.93
CA PRO A 261 -13.93 -3.60 -12.85
C PRO A 261 -12.83 -4.43 -12.18
N SER A 262 -12.86 -5.72 -12.46
CA SER A 262 -11.82 -6.68 -12.06
C SER A 262 -11.64 -7.78 -13.11
N ASN A 263 -10.73 -8.73 -12.86
CA ASN A 263 -10.40 -9.84 -13.77
C ASN A 263 -10.18 -9.37 -15.21
N ILE A 264 -9.36 -8.35 -15.38
CA ILE A 264 -9.06 -7.74 -16.67
C ILE A 264 -8.07 -8.64 -17.43
N PHE A 265 -8.41 -9.02 -18.66
CA PHE A 265 -7.51 -9.75 -19.57
C PHE A 265 -7.93 -9.59 -21.04
N PHE A 266 -7.01 -9.82 -21.97
CA PHE A 266 -7.28 -9.75 -23.42
C PHE A 266 -7.45 -11.13 -24.04
N SER A 267 -8.18 -11.22 -25.16
CA SER A 267 -8.17 -12.42 -26.00
C SER A 267 -6.80 -12.65 -26.65
N PRO A 268 -6.43 -13.90 -26.98
CA PRO A 268 -5.17 -14.23 -27.66
C PRO A 268 -4.96 -13.51 -29.00
N ASP A 269 -6.04 -13.16 -29.71
CA ASP A 269 -6.01 -12.45 -30.99
C ASP A 269 -5.96 -10.92 -30.86
N SER A 270 -5.88 -10.38 -29.63
CA SER A 270 -5.88 -8.94 -29.34
C SER A 270 -7.09 -8.19 -29.91
N GLN A 271 -8.24 -8.86 -30.08
CA GLN A 271 -9.48 -8.23 -30.59
C GLN A 271 -10.48 -7.87 -29.47
N TRP A 272 -10.38 -8.52 -28.31
CA TRP A 272 -11.34 -8.38 -27.21
C TRP A 272 -10.63 -8.11 -25.89
N LEU A 273 -11.20 -7.19 -25.11
CA LEU A 273 -10.89 -6.98 -23.70
C LEU A 273 -12.00 -7.60 -22.85
N PHE A 274 -11.65 -8.47 -21.92
CA PHE A 274 -12.56 -9.07 -20.96
C PHE A 274 -12.35 -8.48 -19.56
N PHE A 275 -13.43 -8.36 -18.81
CA PHE A 275 -13.44 -7.88 -17.43
C PHE A 275 -14.73 -8.34 -16.72
N THR A 276 -14.67 -8.49 -15.41
CA THR A 276 -15.86 -8.60 -14.56
C THR A 276 -16.28 -7.22 -14.07
N SER A 277 -17.58 -7.00 -13.91
CA SER A 277 -18.12 -5.74 -13.38
C SER A 277 -19.35 -6.04 -12.52
N ASN A 278 -19.20 -5.90 -11.20
CA ASN A 278 -20.22 -6.25 -10.20
C ASN A 278 -20.81 -7.66 -10.46
N SER A 279 -22.11 -7.86 -10.26
CA SER A 279 -22.84 -9.12 -10.48
C SER A 279 -23.13 -9.48 -11.95
N ASN A 280 -22.62 -8.73 -12.93
CA ASN A 280 -22.96 -8.93 -14.35
C ASN A 280 -22.15 -10.05 -15.05
N GLY A 281 -21.36 -10.83 -14.28
CA GLY A 281 -20.47 -11.85 -14.82
C GLY A 281 -19.34 -11.26 -15.68
N LEU A 282 -18.85 -12.06 -16.63
CA LEU A 282 -17.73 -11.72 -17.51
C LEU A 282 -18.25 -10.98 -18.73
N ARG A 283 -17.73 -9.77 -18.93
CA ARG A 283 -18.04 -8.85 -20.01
C ARG A 283 -16.93 -8.90 -21.06
N ALA A 284 -17.27 -8.62 -22.31
CA ALA A 284 -16.34 -8.52 -23.41
C ALA A 284 -16.55 -7.20 -24.15
N TYR A 285 -15.50 -6.39 -24.22
CA TYR A 285 -15.40 -5.15 -24.98
C TYR A 285 -14.63 -5.41 -26.28
N SER A 286 -15.25 -5.10 -27.41
CA SER A 286 -14.64 -5.19 -28.74
C SER A 286 -13.69 -4.01 -28.95
N LEU A 287 -12.42 -4.29 -29.23
CA LEU A 287 -11.42 -3.27 -29.52
C LEU A 287 -11.61 -2.63 -30.91
N THR A 288 -12.39 -3.26 -31.78
CA THR A 288 -12.60 -2.84 -33.17
C THR A 288 -13.76 -1.85 -33.31
N ASP A 289 -14.88 -2.10 -32.64
CA ASP A 289 -16.11 -1.28 -32.77
C ASP A 289 -16.61 -0.70 -31.44
N GLY A 290 -15.96 -1.01 -30.32
CA GLY A 290 -16.29 -0.49 -28.99
C GLY A 290 -17.56 -1.07 -28.38
N THR A 291 -18.11 -2.14 -28.95
CA THR A 291 -19.31 -2.81 -28.41
C THR A 291 -19.00 -3.61 -27.15
N ILE A 292 -19.94 -3.65 -26.20
CA ILE A 292 -19.85 -4.45 -24.98
C ILE A 292 -20.95 -5.51 -24.99
N GLN A 293 -20.57 -6.75 -24.67
CA GLN A 293 -21.50 -7.87 -24.52
C GLN A 293 -21.18 -8.72 -23.29
N THR A 294 -22.18 -9.46 -22.80
CA THR A 294 -21.96 -10.46 -21.74
C THR A 294 -21.42 -11.74 -22.38
N ALA A 295 -20.21 -12.14 -21.98
CA ALA A 295 -19.56 -13.35 -22.48
C ALA A 295 -19.94 -14.59 -21.67
N VAL A 296 -20.00 -14.47 -20.34
CA VAL A 296 -20.44 -15.53 -19.42
C VAL A 296 -21.22 -14.89 -18.27
N PRO A 297 -22.50 -15.24 -18.04
CA PRO A 297 -23.26 -14.72 -16.90
C PRO A 297 -22.74 -15.31 -15.57
N ASP A 298 -22.90 -14.57 -14.47
CA ASP A 298 -22.74 -15.05 -13.09
C ASP A 298 -21.39 -15.71 -12.73
N ILE A 299 -20.29 -15.22 -13.32
CA ILE A 299 -18.93 -15.68 -13.00
C ILE A 299 -18.24 -14.71 -12.02
N GLN A 300 -17.76 -15.27 -10.90
CA GLN A 300 -16.96 -14.59 -9.87
C GLN A 300 -15.54 -15.20 -9.79
N ALA A 301 -14.97 -15.57 -10.93
CA ALA A 301 -13.72 -16.33 -10.99
C ALA A 301 -12.50 -15.51 -10.52
N MET A 302 -11.52 -16.19 -9.93
CA MET A 302 -10.21 -15.63 -9.58
C MET A 302 -9.23 -15.97 -10.72
N GLY A 303 -9.33 -15.23 -11.82
CA GLY A 303 -8.61 -15.48 -13.07
C GLY A 303 -9.33 -16.41 -14.05
N VAL A 304 -9.06 -16.21 -15.35
CA VAL A 304 -9.66 -16.98 -16.46
C VAL A 304 -8.59 -17.27 -17.51
N ALA A 305 -8.46 -18.55 -17.88
CA ALA A 305 -7.65 -18.98 -19.00
C ALA A 305 -8.52 -19.03 -20.26
N PHE A 306 -8.15 -18.22 -21.25
CA PHE A 306 -8.89 -18.10 -22.50
C PHE A 306 -8.20 -18.87 -23.63
N GLY A 307 -8.95 -19.72 -24.32
CA GLY A 307 -8.56 -20.32 -25.60
C GLY A 307 -9.60 -20.03 -26.68
N ASN A 308 -9.26 -20.33 -27.94
CA ASN A 308 -10.10 -20.00 -29.09
C ASN A 308 -11.56 -20.49 -28.94
N ASP A 309 -11.76 -21.71 -28.45
CA ASP A 309 -13.06 -22.38 -28.31
C ASP A 309 -13.43 -22.74 -26.87
N ARG A 310 -12.65 -22.29 -25.87
CA ARG A 310 -12.75 -22.76 -24.49
C ARG A 310 -12.41 -21.71 -23.45
N LEU A 311 -13.00 -21.82 -22.27
CA LEU A 311 -12.61 -21.08 -21.06
C LEU A 311 -12.23 -22.07 -19.97
N ILE A 312 -11.25 -21.72 -19.16
CA ILE A 312 -10.89 -22.46 -17.95
C ILE A 312 -10.91 -21.48 -16.77
N TYR A 313 -11.72 -21.78 -15.75
CA TYR A 313 -11.92 -20.88 -14.62
C TYR A 313 -12.39 -21.63 -13.36
N PRO A 314 -12.11 -21.10 -12.15
CA PRO A 314 -12.78 -21.53 -10.92
C PRO A 314 -14.19 -20.93 -10.84
N LYS A 315 -15.14 -21.68 -10.27
CA LYS A 315 -16.53 -21.22 -10.14
C LYS A 315 -16.81 -20.36 -8.92
N HIS A 316 -16.12 -20.64 -7.81
CA HIS A 316 -16.30 -19.99 -6.51
C HIS A 316 -15.09 -20.28 -5.60
N TYR A 317 -15.04 -19.66 -4.44
CA TYR A 317 -14.10 -20.05 -3.38
C TYR A 317 -14.22 -21.54 -3.04
N ARG A 318 -13.08 -22.18 -2.74
CA ARG A 318 -12.93 -23.62 -2.49
C ARG A 318 -13.30 -24.51 -3.69
N SER A 319 -13.33 -23.95 -4.90
CA SER A 319 -13.54 -24.72 -6.13
C SER A 319 -12.23 -24.98 -6.88
N GLY A 320 -12.22 -26.10 -7.62
CA GLY A 320 -11.18 -26.38 -8.59
C GLY A 320 -11.50 -25.74 -9.94
N LEU A 321 -10.71 -26.07 -10.96
CA LEU A 321 -10.91 -25.53 -12.31
C LEU A 321 -12.00 -26.30 -13.06
N PHE A 322 -12.77 -25.56 -13.85
CA PHE A 322 -13.73 -26.08 -14.82
C PHE A 322 -13.33 -25.66 -16.22
N LEU A 323 -13.52 -26.55 -17.19
CA LEU A 323 -13.34 -26.31 -18.62
C LEU A 323 -14.72 -26.14 -19.25
N LEU A 324 -15.00 -24.96 -19.79
CA LEU A 324 -16.19 -24.69 -20.59
C LEU A 324 -15.83 -24.72 -22.07
N ASN A 325 -16.48 -25.59 -22.83
CA ASN A 325 -16.46 -25.52 -24.28
C ASN A 325 -17.46 -24.46 -24.75
N ARG A 326 -16.97 -23.39 -25.37
CA ARG A 326 -17.79 -22.22 -25.75
C ARG A 326 -18.72 -22.49 -26.94
N VAL A 327 -18.48 -23.55 -27.71
CA VAL A 327 -19.30 -23.91 -28.87
C VAL A 327 -20.48 -24.79 -28.43
N THR A 328 -20.18 -25.85 -27.68
CA THR A 328 -21.17 -26.83 -27.24
C THR A 328 -21.86 -26.45 -25.93
N GLN A 329 -21.31 -25.47 -25.20
CA GLN A 329 -21.72 -25.08 -23.84
C GLN A 329 -21.61 -26.22 -22.82
N VAL A 330 -20.87 -27.29 -23.15
CA VAL A 330 -20.57 -28.38 -22.23
C VAL A 330 -19.43 -27.95 -21.31
N GLU A 331 -19.64 -28.16 -20.01
CA GLU A 331 -18.66 -27.85 -18.99
C GLU A 331 -18.21 -29.12 -18.27
N THR A 332 -16.91 -29.24 -18.02
CA THR A 332 -16.31 -30.39 -17.31
C THR A 332 -15.42 -29.91 -16.18
N LYS A 333 -15.44 -30.63 -15.05
CA LYS A 333 -14.52 -30.39 -13.94
C LYS A 333 -13.13 -30.90 -14.31
N LEU A 334 -12.10 -30.07 -14.14
CA LEU A 334 -10.71 -30.42 -14.42
C LEU A 334 -9.95 -30.85 -13.16
N THR A 335 -10.06 -30.08 -12.09
CA THR A 335 -9.27 -30.28 -10.87
C THR A 335 -10.15 -30.22 -9.62
N THR A 336 -9.65 -30.78 -8.52
CA THR A 336 -10.31 -30.75 -7.20
C THR A 336 -9.32 -30.24 -6.16
N PRO A 337 -9.61 -29.13 -5.45
CA PRO A 337 -8.74 -28.65 -4.39
C PRO A 337 -8.69 -29.61 -3.22
N SER A 338 -7.57 -29.63 -2.50
CA SER A 338 -7.45 -30.33 -1.24
C SER A 338 -8.18 -29.57 -0.12
N SER A 339 -8.32 -30.20 1.04
CA SER A 339 -9.09 -29.62 2.17
C SER A 339 -8.49 -28.32 2.73
N ASP A 340 -7.17 -28.19 2.61
CA ASP A 340 -6.35 -27.07 3.09
C ASP A 340 -6.25 -25.91 2.09
N THR A 341 -6.72 -26.09 0.85
CA THR A 341 -6.65 -25.05 -0.18
C THR A 341 -7.98 -24.31 -0.33
N LEU A 342 -7.89 -23.01 -0.59
CA LEU A 342 -9.04 -22.13 -0.79
C LEU A 342 -9.48 -22.06 -2.25
N GLY A 343 -8.80 -22.76 -3.15
CA GLY A 343 -9.23 -22.98 -4.52
C GLY A 343 -8.08 -22.94 -5.52
N HIS A 344 -8.39 -23.26 -6.77
CA HIS A 344 -7.43 -23.26 -7.86
C HIS A 344 -7.64 -22.01 -8.73
N PHE A 345 -6.74 -21.04 -8.62
CA PHE A 345 -6.88 -19.68 -9.16
C PHE A 345 -5.85 -19.40 -10.26
N TRP A 346 -6.03 -18.28 -10.96
CA TRP A 346 -5.11 -17.73 -11.96
C TRP A 346 -4.66 -18.73 -13.03
N PRO A 347 -5.59 -19.46 -13.67
CA PRO A 347 -5.21 -20.43 -14.69
C PRO A 347 -4.67 -19.74 -15.95
N GLN A 348 -3.69 -20.37 -16.60
CA GLN A 348 -3.23 -20.02 -17.94
C GLN A 348 -3.11 -21.28 -18.80
N LEU A 349 -3.74 -21.26 -19.98
CA LEU A 349 -3.59 -22.31 -20.98
C LEU A 349 -2.20 -22.20 -21.62
N LEU A 350 -1.46 -23.31 -21.67
CA LEU A 350 -0.16 -23.36 -22.33
C LEU A 350 -0.31 -23.37 -23.86
N PRO A 351 0.73 -22.94 -24.62
CA PRO A 351 0.66 -22.86 -26.08
C PRO A 351 0.38 -24.18 -26.81
N ASP A 352 0.58 -25.32 -26.15
CA ASP A 352 0.27 -26.62 -26.71
C ASP A 352 -1.24 -26.93 -26.76
N GLY A 353 -2.06 -26.11 -26.09
CA GLY A 353 -3.51 -26.25 -26.00
C GLY A 353 -3.98 -27.47 -25.21
N LYS A 354 -3.06 -28.15 -24.50
CA LYS A 354 -3.30 -29.42 -23.80
C LYS A 354 -3.06 -29.33 -22.30
N HIS A 355 -2.29 -28.35 -21.83
CA HIS A 355 -1.97 -28.18 -20.42
C HIS A 355 -2.38 -26.79 -19.92
N VAL A 356 -2.70 -26.73 -18.64
CA VAL A 356 -3.01 -25.49 -17.91
C VAL A 356 -2.08 -25.41 -16.70
N ILE A 357 -1.44 -24.26 -16.50
CA ILE A 357 -0.80 -23.93 -15.23
C ILE A 357 -1.76 -23.10 -14.38
N TYR A 358 -1.72 -23.27 -13.07
CA TYR A 358 -2.63 -22.58 -12.15
C TYR A 358 -2.02 -22.46 -10.75
N THR A 359 -2.60 -21.59 -9.92
CA THR A 359 -2.25 -21.40 -8.52
C THR A 359 -3.15 -22.27 -7.65
N ASP A 360 -2.57 -23.15 -6.85
CA ASP A 360 -3.24 -23.86 -5.76
C ASP A 360 -3.12 -23.02 -4.49
N PHE A 361 -4.16 -22.24 -4.21
CA PHE A 361 -4.09 -21.10 -3.31
C PHE A 361 -4.41 -21.45 -1.85
N THR A 362 -3.61 -20.89 -0.94
CA THR A 362 -3.82 -20.95 0.51
C THR A 362 -3.66 -19.55 1.12
N PRO A 363 -4.32 -19.24 2.26
CA PRO A 363 -4.18 -17.93 2.92
C PRO A 363 -2.75 -17.60 3.31
N GLU A 364 -2.00 -18.62 3.71
CA GLU A 364 -0.57 -18.51 4.01
C GLU A 364 0.21 -18.57 2.69
N LEU A 365 0.48 -17.43 2.05
CA LEU A 365 1.06 -17.36 0.71
C LEU A 365 2.32 -18.22 0.50
N HIS A 366 3.12 -18.44 1.54
CA HIS A 366 4.32 -19.31 1.47
C HIS A 366 4.00 -20.81 1.27
N LYS A 367 2.76 -21.24 1.54
CA LYS A 367 2.25 -22.60 1.30
C LYS A 367 1.57 -22.74 -0.07
N THR A 368 1.27 -21.63 -0.74
CA THR A 368 0.69 -21.62 -2.08
C THR A 368 1.67 -22.19 -3.11
N ALA A 369 1.16 -22.88 -4.12
CA ALA A 369 1.96 -23.51 -5.16
C ALA A 369 1.41 -23.25 -6.57
N VAL A 370 2.30 -23.20 -7.55
CA VAL A 370 1.94 -23.28 -8.97
C VAL A 370 1.93 -24.74 -9.37
N ARG A 371 0.84 -25.18 -9.98
CA ARG A 371 0.61 -26.55 -10.44
C ARG A 371 0.41 -26.58 -11.95
N ILE A 372 0.60 -27.74 -12.55
CA ILE A 372 0.30 -28.01 -13.96
C ILE A 372 -0.69 -29.18 -14.05
N CYS A 373 -1.70 -29.03 -14.92
CA CYS A 373 -2.69 -30.07 -15.20
C CYS A 373 -2.91 -30.25 -16.71
N ALA A 374 -3.10 -31.49 -17.18
CA ALA A 374 -3.58 -31.72 -18.54
C ALA A 374 -5.11 -31.55 -18.63
N LEU A 375 -5.63 -31.05 -19.75
CA LEU A 375 -7.06 -30.77 -19.92
C LEU A 375 -7.97 -32.01 -19.90
N ASN A 376 -7.40 -33.21 -19.99
CA ASN A 376 -8.12 -34.46 -19.77
C ASN A 376 -8.20 -34.86 -18.28
N GLY A 377 -7.72 -34.00 -17.37
CA GLY A 377 -7.64 -34.26 -15.93
C GLY A 377 -6.50 -35.18 -15.50
N SER A 378 -5.65 -35.63 -16.44
CA SER A 378 -4.44 -36.41 -16.12
C SER A 378 -3.28 -35.48 -15.73
N MET A 379 -2.30 -36.00 -14.99
CA MET A 379 -1.08 -35.29 -14.55
C MET A 379 -1.42 -34.02 -13.77
N ASP A 380 -1.56 -34.11 -12.44
CA ASP A 380 -1.74 -32.95 -11.56
C ASP A 380 -0.54 -32.87 -10.60
N GLU A 381 0.44 -32.04 -10.96
CA GLU A 381 1.74 -32.00 -10.31
C GLU A 381 2.10 -30.58 -9.86
N VAL A 382 2.84 -30.49 -8.76
CA VAL A 382 3.41 -29.22 -8.29
C VAL A 382 4.57 -28.84 -9.21
N LEU A 383 4.45 -27.68 -9.86
CA LEU A 383 5.49 -27.13 -10.73
C LEU A 383 6.44 -26.24 -9.93
N ILE A 384 5.91 -25.35 -9.08
CA ILE A 384 6.70 -24.42 -8.24
C ILE A 384 6.04 -24.28 -6.87
N SER A 385 6.78 -24.54 -5.79
CA SER A 385 6.33 -24.24 -4.41
C SER A 385 6.58 -22.77 -4.03
N ASN A 386 5.81 -22.24 -3.06
CA ASN A 386 5.89 -20.85 -2.62
C ASN A 386 5.84 -19.88 -3.82
N ALA A 387 4.78 -19.99 -4.61
CA ALA A 387 4.63 -19.23 -5.84
C ALA A 387 3.15 -19.11 -6.22
N PHE A 388 2.76 -17.97 -6.79
CA PHE A 388 1.41 -17.71 -7.26
C PHE A 388 1.40 -16.81 -8.49
N THR A 389 0.22 -16.72 -9.14
CA THR A 389 -0.01 -15.93 -10.37
C THR A 389 1.09 -16.21 -11.40
N ALA A 390 1.21 -17.47 -11.83
CA ALA A 390 2.22 -17.85 -12.81
C ALA A 390 1.75 -17.61 -14.26
N LYS A 391 2.68 -17.17 -15.11
CA LYS A 391 2.47 -17.05 -16.55
C LYS A 391 3.64 -17.65 -17.31
N TYR A 392 3.36 -18.60 -18.19
CA TYR A 392 4.25 -19.00 -19.26
C TYR A 392 4.46 -17.83 -20.24
N VAL A 393 5.71 -17.65 -20.65
CA VAL A 393 6.16 -16.65 -21.60
C VAL A 393 7.08 -17.31 -22.63
N SER A 394 6.84 -17.01 -23.90
CA SER A 394 7.67 -17.49 -25.02
C SER A 394 9.11 -16.97 -24.90
N PRO A 395 10.15 -17.73 -25.30
CA PRO A 395 10.09 -19.07 -25.91
C PRO A 395 10.07 -20.26 -24.94
N GLY A 396 10.14 -20.05 -23.62
CA GLY A 396 10.26 -21.14 -22.66
C GLY A 396 10.57 -20.70 -21.24
N TYR A 397 9.85 -19.69 -20.74
CA TYR A 397 10.00 -19.19 -19.37
C TYR A 397 8.67 -19.28 -18.63
N VAL A 398 8.71 -19.45 -17.31
CA VAL A 398 7.56 -19.24 -16.43
C VAL A 398 7.90 -18.10 -15.49
N LEU A 399 7.09 -17.04 -15.56
CA LEU A 399 7.06 -15.97 -14.59
C LEU A 399 6.12 -16.34 -13.45
N PHE A 400 6.44 -15.91 -12.23
CA PHE A 400 5.59 -16.11 -11.05
C PHE A 400 5.95 -15.11 -9.96
N VAL A 401 5.04 -14.88 -9.01
CA VAL A 401 5.32 -14.01 -7.87
C VAL A 401 5.69 -14.84 -6.64
N ARG A 402 6.71 -14.40 -5.92
CA ARG A 402 7.17 -14.94 -4.64
C ARG A 402 7.70 -13.79 -3.77
N GLU A 403 7.18 -13.68 -2.55
CA GLU A 403 7.66 -12.69 -1.56
C GLU A 403 7.72 -11.26 -2.11
N GLY A 404 6.70 -10.85 -2.88
CA GLY A 404 6.63 -9.51 -3.50
C GLY A 404 7.56 -9.29 -4.70
N ASN A 405 8.22 -10.35 -5.20
CA ASN A 405 9.10 -10.26 -6.38
C ASN A 405 8.53 -11.07 -7.54
N LEU A 406 8.62 -10.52 -8.75
CA LEU A 406 8.42 -11.26 -9.99
C LEU A 406 9.68 -12.05 -10.31
N MET A 407 9.55 -13.36 -10.30
CA MET A 407 10.61 -14.33 -10.56
C MET A 407 10.42 -14.92 -11.96
N ALA A 408 11.52 -15.41 -12.55
CA ALA A 408 11.49 -16.21 -13.77
C ALA A 408 12.26 -17.51 -13.61
N VAL A 409 11.81 -18.58 -14.27
CA VAL A 409 12.49 -19.87 -14.35
C VAL A 409 12.33 -20.45 -15.76
N LYS A 410 13.33 -21.19 -16.25
CA LYS A 410 13.25 -21.84 -17.58
C LYS A 410 12.24 -23.00 -17.52
N PHE A 411 11.45 -23.14 -18.57
CA PHE A 411 10.44 -24.17 -18.74
C PHE A 411 10.64 -24.91 -20.06
N ASP A 412 10.89 -26.21 -19.95
CA ASP A 412 10.96 -27.12 -21.09
C ASP A 412 9.55 -27.58 -21.47
N LYS A 413 9.00 -26.94 -22.50
CA LYS A 413 7.68 -27.25 -23.07
C LYS A 413 7.53 -28.68 -23.61
N ALA A 414 8.62 -29.36 -23.95
CA ALA A 414 8.54 -30.72 -24.47
C ALA A 414 8.36 -31.74 -23.34
N ARG A 415 8.90 -31.42 -22.15
CA ARG A 415 8.83 -32.27 -20.95
C ARG A 415 7.81 -31.79 -19.93
N ASN A 416 7.27 -30.58 -20.08
CA ASN A 416 6.46 -29.90 -19.07
C ASN A 416 7.16 -29.77 -17.72
N GLN A 417 8.46 -29.48 -17.74
CA GLN A 417 9.31 -29.42 -16.56
C GLN A 417 10.13 -28.15 -16.51
N LEU A 418 10.47 -27.72 -15.30
CA LEU A 418 11.37 -26.60 -15.08
C LEU A 418 12.82 -27.03 -15.19
N SER A 419 13.68 -26.08 -15.54
CA SER A 419 15.13 -26.26 -15.50
C SER A 419 15.80 -25.04 -14.88
N GLY A 420 16.87 -25.29 -14.11
CA GLY A 420 17.59 -24.24 -13.39
C GLY A 420 16.87 -23.73 -12.14
N SER A 421 17.41 -22.66 -11.56
CA SER A 421 16.86 -22.00 -10.37
C SER A 421 16.11 -20.74 -10.76
N PRO A 422 15.03 -20.36 -10.04
CA PRO A 422 14.36 -19.09 -10.28
C PRO A 422 15.26 -17.88 -10.04
N VAL A 423 15.13 -16.86 -10.88
CA VAL A 423 15.89 -15.60 -10.81
C VAL A 423 14.93 -14.42 -10.67
N PRO A 424 15.20 -13.45 -9.78
CA PRO A 424 14.36 -12.26 -9.65
C PRO A 424 14.48 -11.34 -10.87
N MET A 425 13.34 -10.94 -11.42
CA MET A 425 13.24 -10.02 -12.56
C MET A 425 12.89 -8.61 -12.11
N VAL A 426 11.82 -8.49 -11.31
CA VAL A 426 11.30 -7.22 -10.78
C VAL A 426 11.02 -7.40 -9.30
N ASN A 427 11.45 -6.43 -8.49
CA ASN A 427 11.14 -6.40 -7.06
C ASN A 427 9.96 -5.47 -6.80
N ASP A 428 9.33 -5.61 -5.63
CA ASP A 428 8.26 -4.70 -5.16
C ASP A 428 7.03 -4.72 -6.08
N VAL A 429 6.67 -5.90 -6.61
CA VAL A 429 5.41 -6.07 -7.36
C VAL A 429 4.26 -6.14 -6.37
N TYR A 430 3.17 -5.45 -6.69
CA TYR A 430 1.95 -5.46 -5.89
C TYR A 430 1.43 -6.90 -5.66
N VAL A 431 1.08 -7.22 -4.42
CA VAL A 431 0.53 -8.52 -4.01
C VAL A 431 -0.79 -8.34 -3.28
N GLU A 432 -1.86 -8.89 -3.85
CA GLU A 432 -3.11 -9.07 -3.12
C GLU A 432 -3.07 -10.44 -2.44
N SER A 433 -3.02 -10.45 -1.11
CA SER A 433 -2.79 -11.67 -0.34
C SER A 433 -4.01 -12.57 -0.17
N ALA A 434 -5.24 -12.05 -0.27
CA ALA A 434 -6.46 -12.83 -0.05
C ALA A 434 -6.75 -13.83 -1.19
N GLN A 435 -6.18 -13.62 -2.38
CA GLN A 435 -6.34 -14.47 -3.56
C GLN A 435 -5.01 -14.85 -4.22
N GLY A 436 -3.89 -14.33 -3.73
CA GLY A 436 -2.57 -14.60 -4.30
C GLY A 436 -2.46 -14.04 -5.72
N TYR A 437 -2.90 -12.79 -5.91
CA TYR A 437 -2.75 -12.05 -7.15
C TYR A 437 -1.43 -11.28 -7.15
N GLY A 438 -0.70 -11.33 -8.26
CA GLY A 438 0.42 -10.44 -8.54
C GLY A 438 0.04 -9.37 -9.56
N GLY A 439 0.23 -8.09 -9.24
CA GLY A 439 -0.08 -6.94 -10.09
C GLY A 439 0.84 -6.80 -11.31
N TYR A 440 0.79 -7.76 -12.25
CA TYR A 440 1.54 -7.71 -13.51
C TYR A 440 0.81 -8.35 -14.70
N SER A 441 1.17 -7.94 -15.90
CA SER A 441 0.83 -8.62 -17.15
C SER A 441 1.93 -8.45 -18.19
N ILE A 442 1.99 -9.35 -19.17
CA ILE A 442 3.05 -9.35 -20.19
C ILE A 442 2.43 -9.64 -21.57
N SER A 443 2.93 -8.97 -22.60
CA SER A 443 2.57 -9.19 -24.00
C SER A 443 3.48 -10.24 -24.66
N ASP A 444 3.04 -10.80 -25.79
CA ASP A 444 3.82 -11.79 -26.55
C ASP A 444 5.06 -11.16 -27.22
N ASN A 445 5.05 -9.83 -27.41
CA ASN A 445 6.18 -9.07 -27.92
C ASN A 445 7.10 -8.49 -26.83
N GLY A 446 7.02 -8.98 -25.58
CA GLY A 446 8.02 -8.69 -24.56
C GLY A 446 7.84 -7.34 -23.85
N ILE A 447 6.61 -6.86 -23.67
CA ILE A 447 6.32 -5.69 -22.84
C ILE A 447 5.70 -6.18 -21.55
N LEU A 448 6.40 -5.97 -20.43
CA LEU A 448 5.87 -6.20 -19.09
C LEU A 448 5.23 -4.92 -18.57
N VAL A 449 3.99 -5.00 -18.10
CA VAL A 449 3.31 -3.95 -17.32
C VAL A 449 3.10 -4.43 -15.89
N TYR A 450 3.37 -3.59 -14.90
CA TYR A 450 3.20 -3.96 -13.49
C TYR A 450 2.92 -2.75 -12.59
N THR A 451 2.37 -3.02 -11.42
CA THR A 451 2.17 -2.07 -10.32
C THR A 451 3.06 -2.44 -9.15
N LYS A 452 3.43 -1.45 -8.34
CA LYS A 452 4.31 -1.66 -7.19
C LYS A 452 3.56 -1.62 -5.88
N GLU A 453 3.90 -2.53 -4.97
CA GLU A 453 3.35 -2.56 -3.62
C GLU A 453 3.59 -1.24 -2.88
N SER A 454 4.82 -0.73 -2.95
CA SER A 454 5.18 0.55 -2.31
C SER A 454 4.52 1.79 -2.92
N GLU A 455 3.85 1.66 -4.06
CA GLU A 455 3.28 2.79 -4.79
C GLU A 455 1.75 2.78 -4.86
N VAL A 456 1.04 1.69 -4.57
CA VAL A 456 -0.43 1.60 -4.76
C VAL A 456 -1.26 2.41 -3.76
N GLU A 457 -0.78 2.56 -2.52
CA GLU A 457 -1.53 3.25 -1.47
C GLU A 457 -1.23 4.76 -1.46
N PRO A 458 -2.25 5.63 -1.56
CA PRO A 458 -2.06 7.07 -1.62
C PRO A 458 -1.48 7.66 -0.32
N LEU A 459 -0.58 8.63 -0.49
CA LEU A 459 -0.11 9.46 0.62
C LEU A 459 -1.06 10.62 0.83
N TYR A 460 -1.38 10.91 2.09
CA TYR A 460 -2.25 12.02 2.49
C TYR A 460 -1.52 12.99 3.41
N LYS A 461 -2.03 14.23 3.44
CA LYS A 461 -1.58 15.30 4.34
C LYS A 461 -2.79 15.99 4.97
N PHE A 462 -2.64 16.38 6.23
CA PHE A 462 -3.66 17.09 6.98
C PHE A 462 -3.68 18.59 6.68
N TYR A 463 -4.88 19.15 6.56
CA TYR A 463 -5.14 20.57 6.41
C TYR A 463 -6.30 21.00 7.30
N TRP A 464 -6.17 22.17 7.93
CA TRP A 464 -7.32 22.93 8.41
C TRP A 464 -7.93 23.72 7.26
N VAL A 465 -9.26 23.68 7.14
CA VAL A 465 -10.05 24.48 6.20
C VAL A 465 -11.10 25.24 6.98
N ASP A 466 -11.23 26.55 6.75
CA ASP A 466 -12.30 27.34 7.35
C ASP A 466 -13.59 27.33 6.50
N ARG A 467 -14.67 27.94 7.00
CA ARG A 467 -15.94 28.09 6.24
C ARG A 467 -15.83 28.93 4.96
N LYS A 468 -14.73 29.65 4.73
CA LYS A 468 -14.48 30.38 3.48
C LYS A 468 -13.69 29.54 2.47
N GLY A 469 -13.19 28.37 2.89
CA GLY A 469 -12.34 27.50 2.09
C GLY A 469 -10.86 27.88 2.13
N GLU A 470 -10.42 28.70 3.09
CA GLU A 470 -9.00 29.00 3.29
C GLU A 470 -8.30 27.81 3.97
N GLU A 471 -7.18 27.35 3.39
CA GLU A 471 -6.47 26.14 3.84
C GLU A 471 -5.17 26.47 4.58
N SER A 472 -4.87 25.73 5.64
CA SER A 472 -3.57 25.74 6.30
C SER A 472 -3.10 24.32 6.61
N ALA A 473 -1.90 23.97 6.15
CA ALA A 473 -1.35 22.63 6.34
C ALA A 473 -0.89 22.41 7.78
N LEU A 474 -1.12 21.20 8.31
CA LEU A 474 -0.43 20.78 9.54
C LEU A 474 1.05 20.47 9.25
N PRO A 475 1.95 20.66 10.23
CA PRO A 475 3.37 20.31 10.13
C PRO A 475 3.60 18.79 10.30
N LEU A 476 2.76 17.97 9.68
CA LEU A 476 2.88 16.52 9.62
C LEU A 476 3.33 16.12 8.20
N GLU A 477 4.26 15.16 8.15
CA GLU A 477 4.75 14.62 6.88
C GLU A 477 3.65 13.82 6.17
N PRO A 478 3.63 13.80 4.83
CA PRO A 478 2.74 12.92 4.07
C PRO A 478 2.94 11.45 4.41
N LYS A 479 1.85 10.76 4.75
CA LYS A 479 1.83 9.34 5.12
C LYS A 479 0.53 8.68 4.65
N GLN A 480 0.47 7.36 4.75
CA GLN A 480 -0.77 6.59 4.60
C GLN A 480 -1.62 6.78 5.86
N TYR A 481 -2.28 7.94 5.95
CA TYR A 481 -3.25 8.22 6.99
C TYR A 481 -4.61 7.61 6.63
N GLY A 482 -5.31 7.07 7.62
CA GLY A 482 -6.67 6.57 7.47
C GLY A 482 -7.67 7.43 8.24
N SER A 483 -8.47 6.79 9.09
CA SER A 483 -9.43 7.47 9.97
C SER A 483 -8.79 8.25 11.12
N PHE A 484 -9.44 9.34 11.53
CA PHE A 484 -8.97 10.19 12.62
C PHE A 484 -10.14 10.84 13.36
N ASP A 485 -9.86 11.36 14.56
CA ASP A 485 -10.80 12.10 15.40
C ASP A 485 -10.09 13.18 16.23
N LEU A 486 -10.76 14.29 16.48
CA LEU A 486 -10.28 15.38 17.31
C LEU A 486 -10.75 15.20 18.75
N SER A 487 -9.87 15.50 19.71
CA SER A 487 -10.29 15.59 21.11
C SER A 487 -11.35 16.66 21.28
N HIS A 488 -12.16 16.56 22.33
CA HIS A 488 -13.29 17.48 22.54
C HIS A 488 -12.88 18.96 22.62
N ASP A 489 -11.64 19.24 23.03
CA ASP A 489 -11.05 20.57 23.15
C ASP A 489 -10.12 20.96 21.97
N ASP A 490 -10.09 20.16 20.90
CA ASP A 490 -9.19 20.30 19.75
C ASP A 490 -7.68 20.31 20.08
N SER A 491 -7.28 19.91 21.31
CA SER A 491 -5.88 19.90 21.73
C SER A 491 -5.07 18.72 21.17
N GLN A 492 -5.75 17.64 20.78
CA GLN A 492 -5.15 16.40 20.32
C GLN A 492 -5.89 15.81 19.12
N LEU A 493 -5.14 15.13 18.26
CA LEU A 493 -5.62 14.38 17.10
C LEU A 493 -5.30 12.90 17.29
N ALA A 494 -6.32 12.05 17.35
CA ALA A 494 -6.16 10.61 17.23
C ALA A 494 -6.26 10.22 15.74
N MET A 495 -5.35 9.40 15.23
CA MET A 495 -5.31 9.04 13.81
C MET A 495 -4.82 7.60 13.61
N THR A 496 -5.24 6.96 12.54
CA THR A 496 -4.61 5.73 12.04
C THR A 496 -3.51 6.09 11.07
N MET A 497 -2.36 5.45 11.20
CA MET A 497 -1.23 5.65 10.30
C MET A 497 -0.54 4.31 10.05
N ASP A 498 -0.20 4.05 8.80
CA ASP A 498 0.51 2.84 8.40
C ASP A 498 2.02 3.06 8.56
N GLU A 499 2.67 2.15 9.29
CA GLU A 499 4.11 2.14 9.51
C GLU A 499 4.62 0.69 9.63
N ALA A 500 5.74 0.37 8.98
CA ALA A 500 6.39 -0.95 9.05
C ALA A 500 5.44 -2.16 8.81
N ASN A 501 4.56 -2.05 7.81
CA ASN A 501 3.56 -3.06 7.42
C ASN A 501 2.43 -3.31 8.45
N ASN A 502 2.22 -2.40 9.39
CA ASN A 502 1.05 -2.43 10.25
C ASN A 502 0.34 -1.06 10.28
N ARG A 503 -0.96 -1.07 10.61
CA ARG A 503 -1.77 0.14 10.81
C ARG A 503 -2.14 0.25 12.27
N ASP A 504 -1.69 1.34 12.90
CA ASP A 504 -1.84 1.58 14.34
C ASP A 504 -2.54 2.89 14.65
N ILE A 505 -3.01 3.02 15.89
CA ILE A 505 -3.53 4.27 16.43
C ILE A 505 -2.38 5.11 16.97
N TRP A 506 -2.35 6.37 16.54
CA TRP A 506 -1.41 7.39 16.99
C TRP A 506 -2.17 8.59 17.55
N VAL A 507 -1.55 9.29 18.49
CA VAL A 507 -2.04 10.59 18.99
C VAL A 507 -0.99 11.66 18.73
N TYR A 508 -1.44 12.78 18.17
CA TYR A 508 -0.65 13.98 17.97
C TYR A 508 -1.18 15.10 18.85
N ASP A 509 -0.29 15.71 19.63
CA ASP A 509 -0.58 16.85 20.49
C ASP A 509 -0.24 18.15 19.76
N PHE A 510 -1.23 19.02 19.55
CA PHE A 510 -1.06 20.24 18.76
C PHE A 510 -0.19 21.29 19.46
N GLN A 511 -0.10 21.26 20.80
CA GLN A 511 0.65 22.24 21.58
C GLN A 511 2.15 21.95 21.57
N THR A 512 2.51 20.69 21.75
CA THR A 512 3.89 20.20 21.87
C THR A 512 4.46 19.75 20.53
N GLY A 513 3.60 19.40 19.56
CA GLY A 513 3.99 18.81 18.29
C GLY A 513 4.46 17.36 18.41
N ILE A 514 4.25 16.72 19.56
CA ILE A 514 4.66 15.34 19.81
C ILE A 514 3.63 14.38 19.22
N ARG A 515 4.10 13.34 18.53
CA ARG A 515 3.28 12.24 18.02
C ARG A 515 3.67 10.94 18.72
N ASN A 516 2.72 10.27 19.36
CA ASN A 516 2.92 9.03 20.12
C ASN A 516 2.11 7.89 19.51
N ARG A 517 2.74 6.71 19.40
CA ARG A 517 2.07 5.46 19.01
C ARG A 517 1.35 4.89 20.23
N LEU A 518 0.07 4.53 20.09
CA LEU A 518 -0.73 3.96 21.18
C LEU A 518 -0.89 2.44 21.07
N THR A 519 -0.98 1.92 19.86
CA THR A 519 -1.09 0.47 19.61
C THR A 519 0.16 -0.04 18.91
N ASP A 520 0.54 -1.26 19.23
CA ASP A 520 1.65 -1.97 18.59
C ASP A 520 1.33 -3.46 18.59
N LYS A 521 0.29 -3.82 17.81
CA LYS A 521 -0.12 -5.22 17.64
C LYS A 521 0.31 -5.72 16.26
N THR A 522 0.21 -7.03 16.05
CA THR A 522 0.51 -7.64 14.75
C THR A 522 -0.63 -7.51 13.73
N ASN A 523 -1.77 -7.01 14.17
CA ASN A 523 -3.00 -6.87 13.39
C ASN A 523 -3.35 -5.37 13.26
N VAL A 524 -4.29 -5.00 12.40
CA VAL A 524 -4.66 -3.60 12.15
C VAL A 524 -5.58 -3.05 13.24
N GLN A 525 -5.32 -1.82 13.67
CA GLN A 525 -6.24 -1.02 14.48
C GLN A 525 -6.74 0.20 13.71
N MET A 526 -8.04 0.44 13.75
CA MET A 526 -8.68 1.48 12.95
C MET A 526 -9.82 2.23 13.65
N HIS A 527 -10.32 3.30 13.03
CA HIS A 527 -11.46 4.11 13.48
C HIS A 527 -11.35 4.63 14.94
N PRO A 528 -10.27 5.35 15.31
CA PRO A 528 -10.13 5.90 16.65
C PRO A 528 -11.18 6.99 16.87
N ARG A 529 -11.81 6.99 18.04
CA ARG A 529 -12.78 7.98 18.51
C ARG A 529 -12.51 8.38 19.95
N TRP A 530 -12.47 9.67 20.25
CA TRP A 530 -12.39 10.12 21.64
C TRP A 530 -13.70 9.80 22.36
N VAL A 531 -13.58 9.30 23.59
CA VAL A 531 -14.75 8.93 24.42
C VAL A 531 -15.04 10.04 25.41
N GLY A 532 -16.15 10.74 25.18
CA GLY A 532 -16.62 11.82 26.03
C GLY A 532 -15.60 12.94 26.24
N ASN A 533 -15.74 13.67 27.35
CA ASN A 533 -14.91 14.84 27.68
C ASN A 533 -13.73 14.50 28.60
N ASP A 534 -13.38 13.22 28.75
CA ASP A 534 -12.34 12.80 29.68
C ASP A 534 -10.91 13.09 29.18
N GLY A 535 -10.76 13.28 27.86
CA GLY A 535 -9.49 13.60 27.20
C GLY A 535 -8.42 12.49 27.31
N HIS A 536 -8.79 11.28 27.71
CA HIS A 536 -7.83 10.20 27.97
C HIS A 536 -8.32 8.80 27.58
N SER A 537 -9.49 8.68 26.94
CA SER A 537 -10.02 7.41 26.48
C SER A 537 -10.30 7.44 24.98
N ILE A 538 -9.83 6.44 24.25
CA ILE A 538 -10.04 6.29 22.81
C ILE A 538 -10.71 4.94 22.53
N LEU A 539 -11.85 4.98 21.87
CA LEU A 539 -12.52 3.82 21.27
C LEU A 539 -11.90 3.55 19.91
N TYR A 540 -11.64 2.30 19.57
CA TYR A 540 -11.13 1.91 18.24
C TYR A 540 -11.61 0.50 17.85
N VAL A 541 -11.37 0.12 16.60
CA VAL A 541 -11.68 -1.21 16.03
C VAL A 541 -10.40 -2.02 15.89
N ASP A 542 -10.46 -3.29 16.29
CA ASP A 542 -9.40 -4.29 16.11
C ASP A 542 -9.83 -5.28 15.01
N ASP A 543 -9.00 -5.47 14.00
CA ASP A 543 -9.33 -6.22 12.78
C ASP A 543 -9.20 -7.75 12.89
N VAL A 544 -9.05 -8.30 14.09
CA VAL A 544 -9.08 -9.75 14.28
C VAL A 544 -10.51 -10.25 14.05
N PRO A 545 -10.80 -11.05 13.02
CA PRO A 545 -12.16 -11.52 12.76
C PRO A 545 -12.69 -12.37 13.92
N PRO A 546 -13.93 -12.14 14.38
CA PRO A 546 -14.80 -11.02 14.02
C PRO A 546 -14.37 -9.69 14.65
N TYR A 547 -14.43 -8.60 13.88
CA TYR A 547 -13.83 -7.30 14.25
C TYR A 547 -14.55 -6.72 15.47
N GLY A 548 -13.78 -6.31 16.46
CA GLY A 548 -14.28 -5.88 17.76
C GLY A 548 -14.01 -4.41 18.07
N LEU A 549 -14.82 -3.86 18.98
CA LEU A 549 -14.60 -2.54 19.56
C LEU A 549 -13.72 -2.66 20.82
N PHE A 550 -12.73 -1.79 20.95
CA PHE A 550 -11.77 -1.76 22.05
C PHE A 550 -11.65 -0.35 22.62
N LEU A 551 -11.36 -0.27 23.92
CA LEU A 551 -11.11 0.98 24.62
C LEU A 551 -9.64 1.05 25.04
N TYR A 552 -8.95 2.08 24.58
CA TYR A 552 -7.61 2.44 25.01
C TYR A 552 -7.66 3.54 26.08
N ASN A 553 -6.98 3.34 27.20
CA ASN A 553 -6.85 4.34 28.25
C ASN A 553 -5.44 4.95 28.24
N LEU A 554 -5.33 6.25 27.97
CA LEU A 554 -4.04 6.94 27.86
C LEU A 554 -3.29 7.03 29.19
N LYS A 555 -3.99 7.08 30.33
CA LYS A 555 -3.36 7.16 31.67
C LYS A 555 -2.75 5.83 32.08
N GLN A 556 -3.42 4.72 31.77
CA GLN A 556 -2.98 3.36 32.10
C GLN A 556 -2.10 2.76 30.99
N GLN A 557 -2.10 3.34 29.80
CA GLN A 557 -1.48 2.80 28.59
C GLN A 557 -1.92 1.36 28.31
N GLU A 558 -3.24 1.14 28.42
CA GLU A 558 -3.82 -0.19 28.37
C GLU A 558 -5.01 -0.21 27.40
N SER A 559 -5.11 -1.29 26.62
CA SER A 559 -6.27 -1.59 25.79
C SER A 559 -7.12 -2.70 26.39
N LYS A 560 -8.45 -2.55 26.35
CA LYS A 560 -9.41 -3.56 26.80
C LYS A 560 -10.53 -3.75 25.77
N PRO A 561 -11.04 -4.98 25.58
CA PRO A 561 -12.21 -5.20 24.74
C PRO A 561 -13.43 -4.50 25.33
N LEU A 562 -14.13 -3.74 24.48
CA LEU A 562 -15.43 -3.14 24.77
C LEU A 562 -16.55 -4.08 24.31
N LEU A 563 -16.48 -4.54 23.06
CA LEU A 563 -17.45 -5.41 22.42
C LEU A 563 -16.75 -6.33 21.41
N VAL A 564 -16.77 -7.64 21.64
CA VAL A 564 -16.26 -8.66 20.72
C VAL A 564 -17.32 -9.75 20.63
N GLU A 565 -17.89 -9.96 19.45
CA GLU A 565 -19.06 -10.81 19.22
C GLU A 565 -18.99 -11.50 17.86
N GLN A 566 -20.01 -12.28 17.48
CA GLN A 566 -20.00 -13.11 16.27
C GLN A 566 -19.95 -12.37 14.91
N TYR A 567 -20.15 -11.05 14.89
CA TYR A 567 -20.21 -10.24 13.67
C TYR A 567 -19.31 -9.01 13.80
N ASP A 568 -18.73 -8.59 12.66
CA ASP A 568 -17.83 -7.46 12.61
C ASP A 568 -18.53 -6.16 13.00
N SER A 569 -17.91 -5.40 13.90
CA SER A 569 -18.35 -4.08 14.33
C SER A 569 -17.39 -3.00 13.83
N PHE A 570 -17.94 -1.98 13.18
CA PHE A 570 -17.16 -1.00 12.42
C PHE A 570 -17.67 0.43 12.59
N GLN A 571 -16.80 1.39 12.25
CA GLN A 571 -17.13 2.82 12.13
C GLN A 571 -17.83 3.39 13.37
N PRO A 572 -17.29 3.15 14.59
CA PRO A 572 -17.92 3.65 15.80
C PRO A 572 -17.93 5.18 15.83
N THR A 573 -18.95 5.72 16.50
CA THR A 573 -19.03 7.13 16.88
C THR A 573 -19.56 7.22 18.31
N VAL A 574 -19.14 8.23 19.05
CA VAL A 574 -19.43 8.36 20.49
C VAL A 574 -20.12 9.69 20.74
N SER A 575 -21.10 9.71 21.65
CA SER A 575 -21.71 10.95 22.13
C SER A 575 -20.77 11.71 23.07
N ASP A 576 -20.89 13.04 23.13
CA ASP A 576 -20.02 13.88 23.98
C ASP A 576 -20.24 13.63 25.48
N ASP A 577 -21.44 13.14 25.87
CA ASP A 577 -21.70 12.68 27.24
C ASP A 577 -20.98 11.35 27.59
N GLY A 578 -20.35 10.69 26.61
CA GLY A 578 -19.62 9.44 26.79
C GLY A 578 -20.49 8.23 27.12
N HIS A 579 -21.80 8.31 26.93
CA HIS A 579 -22.73 7.22 27.29
C HIS A 579 -23.13 6.34 26.11
N TRP A 580 -23.04 6.83 24.88
CA TRP A 580 -23.56 6.10 23.73
C TRP A 580 -22.50 5.93 22.65
N VAL A 581 -22.45 4.72 22.10
CA VAL A 581 -21.71 4.40 20.89
C VAL A 581 -22.70 3.99 19.81
N VAL A 582 -22.56 4.56 18.62
CA VAL A 582 -23.23 4.08 17.40
C VAL A 582 -22.20 3.41 16.51
N PHE A 583 -22.52 2.24 15.96
CA PHE A 583 -21.61 1.51 15.09
C PHE A 583 -22.38 0.71 14.04
N SER A 584 -21.71 0.40 12.94
CA SER A 584 -22.22 -0.47 11.89
C SER A 584 -21.83 -1.93 12.16
N GLN A 585 -22.74 -2.85 11.87
CA GLN A 585 -22.50 -4.28 11.96
C GLN A 585 -22.66 -4.93 10.59
N ILE A 586 -21.66 -5.71 10.19
CA ILE A 586 -21.64 -6.45 8.93
C ILE A 586 -22.11 -7.87 9.20
N VAL A 587 -23.20 -8.28 8.55
CA VAL A 587 -23.77 -9.62 8.67
C VAL A 587 -23.72 -10.27 7.28
N PRO A 588 -23.10 -11.45 7.08
CA PRO A 588 -22.86 -12.00 5.74
C PRO A 588 -24.08 -12.17 4.83
N THR A 589 -25.27 -12.30 5.42
CA THR A 589 -26.53 -12.54 4.70
C THR A 589 -27.45 -11.32 4.64
N GLN A 590 -27.03 -10.18 5.17
CA GLN A 590 -27.82 -8.95 5.24
C GLN A 590 -27.01 -7.77 4.74
N MET A 591 -27.71 -6.66 4.48
CA MET A 591 -27.03 -5.38 4.35
C MET A 591 -26.51 -4.93 5.73
N ASN A 592 -25.60 -3.95 5.73
CA ASN A 592 -25.04 -3.43 6.96
C ASN A 592 -26.14 -2.82 7.84
N ASN A 593 -26.06 -3.13 9.12
CA ASN A 593 -27.03 -2.71 10.13
C ASN A 593 -26.43 -1.64 11.03
N LEU A 594 -27.26 -0.77 11.60
CA LEU A 594 -26.83 0.24 12.57
C LEU A 594 -27.32 -0.12 13.98
N LEU A 595 -26.41 -0.12 14.94
CA LEU A 595 -26.69 -0.43 16.35
C LEU A 595 -26.20 0.68 17.27
N THR A 596 -26.81 0.76 18.45
CA THR A 596 -26.29 1.50 19.59
C THR A 596 -25.78 0.57 20.68
N LEU A 597 -24.77 1.02 21.40
CA LEU A 597 -24.29 0.45 22.65
C LEU A 597 -24.29 1.56 23.71
N ASN A 598 -24.99 1.32 24.82
CA ASN A 598 -24.90 2.18 25.99
C ASN A 598 -23.68 1.76 26.84
N LEU A 599 -22.79 2.69 27.15
CA LEU A 599 -21.54 2.42 27.88
C LEU A 599 -21.74 2.24 29.39
N LEU A 600 -22.86 2.68 29.95
CA LEU A 600 -23.17 2.55 31.39
C LEU A 600 -23.64 1.14 31.74
N ASP A 601 -24.59 0.59 30.99
CA ASP A 601 -25.20 -0.71 31.26
C ASP A 601 -24.84 -1.80 30.23
N ARG A 602 -24.07 -1.43 29.20
CA ARG A 602 -23.67 -2.31 28.07
C ARG A 602 -24.85 -2.82 27.25
N ALA A 603 -26.01 -2.18 27.35
CA ALA A 603 -27.17 -2.53 26.54
C ALA A 603 -26.91 -2.20 25.07
N LYS A 604 -27.04 -3.22 24.22
CA LYS A 604 -26.89 -3.10 22.77
C LYS A 604 -28.26 -3.18 22.10
N THR A 605 -28.61 -2.20 21.28
CA THR A 605 -29.93 -2.11 20.64
C THR A 605 -29.80 -1.90 19.12
N PRO A 606 -30.47 -2.72 18.29
CA PRO A 606 -30.58 -2.42 16.86
C PRO A 606 -31.37 -1.13 16.65
N VAL A 607 -30.77 -0.19 15.92
CA VAL A 607 -31.40 1.10 15.57
C VAL A 607 -32.02 1.04 14.19
N ARG A 608 -31.27 0.49 13.21
CA ARG A 608 -31.75 0.28 11.85
C ARG A 608 -31.27 -1.05 11.30
N VAL A 609 -32.25 -1.86 10.89
CA VAL A 609 -32.08 -3.15 10.23
C VAL A 609 -33.04 -3.15 9.05
N THR A 610 -32.51 -2.92 7.86
CA THR A 610 -33.30 -2.82 6.62
C THR A 610 -32.61 -3.60 5.50
N ASN A 611 -33.22 -3.63 4.32
CA ASN A 611 -32.59 -4.19 3.12
C ASN A 611 -31.73 -3.16 2.38
N TYR A 612 -31.40 -2.04 3.04
CA TYR A 612 -30.53 -0.99 2.52
C TYR A 612 -29.22 -0.98 3.29
N ASN A 613 -28.20 -0.36 2.73
CA ASN A 613 -26.89 -0.25 3.36
C ASN A 613 -26.91 0.87 4.41
N GLU A 614 -27.12 0.51 5.68
CA GLU A 614 -27.19 1.45 6.81
C GLU A 614 -25.80 1.62 7.46
N MET A 615 -25.13 2.75 7.20
CA MET A 615 -23.73 2.94 7.59
C MET A 615 -23.43 4.33 8.16
N MET A 616 -22.19 4.52 8.65
CA MET A 616 -21.63 5.84 9.00
C MET A 616 -22.50 6.63 9.99
N GLY A 617 -23.12 5.95 10.97
CA GLY A 617 -24.02 6.59 11.93
C GLY A 617 -23.28 7.52 12.89
N ALA A 618 -23.76 8.75 13.04
CA ALA A 618 -23.24 9.78 13.94
C ALA A 618 -24.28 10.15 14.99
N ILE A 619 -23.95 9.95 16.26
CA ILE A 619 -24.80 10.34 17.38
C ILE A 619 -24.61 11.80 17.75
N SER A 620 -25.70 12.49 18.08
CA SER A 620 -25.65 13.89 18.52
C SER A 620 -24.95 14.02 19.88
N PRO A 621 -24.35 15.18 20.18
CA PRO A 621 -23.67 15.42 21.46
C PRO A 621 -24.51 15.08 22.69
N ASN A 622 -25.82 15.39 22.65
CA ASN A 622 -26.78 15.09 23.71
C ASN A 622 -27.28 13.63 23.74
N GLY A 623 -26.80 12.76 22.85
CA GLY A 623 -27.17 11.34 22.79
C GLY A 623 -28.59 11.05 22.27
N ASN A 624 -29.37 12.05 21.88
CA ASN A 624 -30.79 11.87 21.56
C ASN A 624 -31.09 11.57 20.10
N HIS A 625 -30.19 11.89 19.18
CA HIS A 625 -30.42 11.78 17.73
C HIS A 625 -29.27 11.05 17.05
N ILE A 626 -29.59 10.31 16.00
CA ILE A 626 -28.59 9.64 15.15
C ILE A 626 -28.82 10.09 13.72
N ALA A 627 -27.80 10.69 13.12
CA ALA A 627 -27.71 10.90 11.68
C ALA A 627 -26.99 9.70 11.05
N TYR A 628 -27.45 9.19 9.92
CA TYR A 628 -26.85 8.02 9.28
C TYR A 628 -27.00 8.06 7.77
N GLN A 629 -26.17 7.27 7.09
CA GLN A 629 -26.17 7.12 5.65
C GLN A 629 -26.99 5.89 5.26
N SER A 630 -27.89 6.07 4.29
CA SER A 630 -28.74 5.00 3.73
C SER A 630 -28.91 5.16 2.22
N ASN A 631 -29.14 4.09 1.47
CA ASN A 631 -29.27 4.11 0.00
C ASN A 631 -30.56 3.47 -0.56
N PRO A 632 -31.76 3.85 -0.09
CA PRO A 632 -33.01 3.21 -0.51
C PRO A 632 -33.30 3.31 -2.02
N ASN A 633 -32.72 4.30 -2.69
CA ASN A 633 -32.86 4.53 -4.13
C ASN A 633 -31.52 4.34 -4.88
N GLY A 634 -30.58 3.58 -4.33
CA GLY A 634 -29.26 3.32 -4.92
C GLY A 634 -28.21 4.43 -4.71
N LYS A 635 -28.62 5.67 -4.47
CA LYS A 635 -27.71 6.77 -4.05
C LYS A 635 -27.77 6.98 -2.53
N HIS A 636 -26.61 7.14 -1.90
CA HIS A 636 -26.51 7.45 -0.47
C HIS A 636 -27.16 8.80 -0.12
N GLN A 637 -27.94 8.82 0.95
CA GLN A 637 -28.61 9.98 1.51
C GLN A 637 -28.44 10.00 3.03
N ILE A 638 -28.57 11.18 3.62
CA ILE A 638 -28.57 11.36 5.07
C ILE A 638 -29.99 11.28 5.60
N PHE A 639 -30.16 10.45 6.63
CA PHE A 639 -31.36 10.33 7.43
C PHE A 639 -31.03 10.66 8.89
N ILE A 640 -32.01 11.16 9.63
CA ILE A 640 -31.92 11.39 11.07
C ILE A 640 -33.07 10.65 11.76
N LEU A 641 -32.81 10.05 12.92
CA LEU A 641 -33.84 9.50 13.80
C LEU A 641 -33.56 9.90 15.26
N ARG A 642 -34.58 9.76 16.10
CA ARG A 642 -34.43 9.84 17.55
C ARG A 642 -34.03 8.48 18.11
N VAL A 643 -33.09 8.44 19.05
CA VAL A 643 -32.69 7.19 19.72
C VAL A 643 -33.87 6.54 20.45
N SER A 644 -34.75 7.36 21.05
CA SER A 644 -35.96 6.88 21.72
C SER A 644 -37.07 6.41 20.77
N ASP A 645 -37.00 6.79 19.50
CA ASP A 645 -37.98 6.42 18.47
C ASP A 645 -37.25 6.06 17.16
N PRO A 646 -36.51 4.93 17.16
CA PRO A 646 -35.66 4.58 16.03
C PRO A 646 -36.48 4.18 14.80
N LYS A 647 -37.80 4.00 14.91
CA LYS A 647 -38.68 3.53 13.82
C LYS A 647 -39.11 4.64 12.86
N ASN A 648 -39.02 5.91 13.25
CA ASN A 648 -39.49 7.04 12.45
C ASN A 648 -38.30 7.91 11.99
N PRO A 649 -37.64 7.57 10.87
CA PRO A 649 -36.51 8.35 10.37
C PRO A 649 -37.03 9.51 9.50
N ARG A 650 -36.31 10.63 9.51
CA ARG A 650 -36.54 11.73 8.58
C ARG A 650 -35.38 11.81 7.60
N GLN A 651 -35.69 11.82 6.31
CA GLN A 651 -34.71 12.09 5.28
C GLN A 651 -34.31 13.57 5.29
N VAL A 652 -33.02 13.85 5.27
CA VAL A 652 -32.46 15.22 5.27
C VAL A 652 -32.07 15.64 3.86
N THR A 653 -31.48 14.72 3.08
CA THR A 653 -30.96 15.01 1.75
C THR A 653 -31.78 14.31 0.67
N ILE A 654 -31.90 14.94 -0.49
CA ILE A 654 -32.52 14.33 -1.69
C ILE A 654 -31.54 14.22 -2.87
N ASN A 655 -30.41 14.96 -2.83
CA ASN A 655 -29.44 15.05 -3.93
C ASN A 655 -28.10 14.33 -3.63
N GLY A 656 -28.11 13.40 -2.67
CA GLY A 656 -26.91 12.71 -2.21
C GLY A 656 -26.41 13.27 -0.90
N GLY A 657 -25.81 12.41 -0.10
CA GLY A 657 -25.18 12.78 1.16
C GLY A 657 -24.45 11.61 1.81
N GLU A 658 -23.26 11.86 2.34
CA GLU A 658 -22.37 10.88 2.96
C GLU A 658 -21.69 11.44 4.20
N SER A 659 -21.18 10.55 5.06
CA SER A 659 -20.33 10.89 6.21
C SER A 659 -20.91 11.98 7.13
N PRO A 660 -22.11 11.76 7.73
CA PRO A 660 -22.71 12.76 8.60
C PRO A 660 -21.87 12.98 9.87
N MET A 661 -21.80 14.24 10.33
CA MET A 661 -21.08 14.67 11.54
C MET A 661 -21.84 15.80 12.22
N TRP A 662 -21.96 15.74 13.54
CA TRP A 662 -22.57 16.81 14.32
C TRP A 662 -21.54 17.88 14.70
N ALA A 663 -21.97 19.15 14.70
CA ALA A 663 -21.29 20.17 15.51
C ALA A 663 -21.34 19.78 17.00
N ARG A 664 -20.36 20.18 17.80
CA ARG A 664 -20.28 19.84 19.25
C ARG A 664 -21.45 20.38 20.07
N ASP A 665 -22.07 21.46 19.63
CA ASP A 665 -23.28 22.00 20.27
C ASP A 665 -24.57 21.29 19.82
N GLY A 666 -24.49 20.42 18.81
CA GLY A 666 -25.61 19.71 18.20
C GLY A 666 -26.53 20.58 17.36
N SER A 667 -26.22 21.86 17.14
CA SER A 667 -27.08 22.81 16.43
C SER A 667 -26.97 22.73 14.90
N GLU A 668 -25.98 21.99 14.41
CA GLU A 668 -25.70 21.85 12.99
C GLU A 668 -25.22 20.44 12.68
N LEU A 669 -25.67 19.91 11.54
CA LEU A 669 -25.23 18.65 10.98
C LEU A 669 -24.47 18.90 9.68
N PHE A 670 -23.22 18.44 9.62
CA PHE A 670 -22.39 18.45 8.43
C PHE A 670 -22.49 17.13 7.67
N PHE A 671 -22.36 17.19 6.35
CA PHE A 671 -22.27 16.00 5.49
C PHE A 671 -21.64 16.39 4.14
N ARG A 672 -21.04 15.40 3.45
CA ARG A 672 -20.49 15.61 2.10
C ARG A 672 -21.51 15.24 1.03
N ASN A 673 -21.49 15.95 -0.10
CA ASN A 673 -22.01 15.47 -1.37
C ASN A 673 -21.00 15.78 -2.51
N GLU A 674 -21.42 15.61 -3.76
CA GLU A 674 -20.59 15.86 -4.96
C GLU A 674 -20.10 17.32 -5.10
N SER A 675 -20.78 18.31 -4.52
CA SER A 675 -20.35 19.72 -4.61
C SER A 675 -19.49 20.19 -3.42
N GLY A 676 -19.26 19.33 -2.43
CA GLY A 676 -18.39 19.62 -1.29
C GLY A 676 -19.06 19.37 0.07
N LEU A 677 -18.55 20.04 1.10
CA LEU A 677 -19.11 19.96 2.45
C LEU A 677 -20.36 20.84 2.55
N HIS A 678 -21.45 20.26 3.05
CA HIS A 678 -22.69 20.95 3.34
C HIS A 678 -22.99 20.89 4.82
N SER A 679 -23.85 21.80 5.25
CA SER A 679 -24.41 21.79 6.59
C SER A 679 -25.89 22.04 6.57
N VAL A 680 -26.57 21.63 7.63
CA VAL A 680 -27.97 21.94 7.87
C VAL A 680 -28.19 22.28 9.33
N ALA A 681 -28.91 23.35 9.60
CA ALA A 681 -29.28 23.73 10.95
C ALA A 681 -30.27 22.73 11.56
N PHE A 682 -30.04 22.38 12.81
CA PHE A 682 -30.78 21.39 13.56
C PHE A 682 -31.07 21.89 14.97
N ASP A 683 -32.28 21.67 15.45
CA ASP A 683 -32.64 21.91 16.84
C ASP A 683 -32.45 20.60 17.62
N PRO A 684 -31.46 20.52 18.53
CA PRO A 684 -31.15 19.29 19.26
C PRO A 684 -32.23 18.89 20.28
N ASP A 685 -33.11 19.81 20.68
CA ASP A 685 -34.18 19.56 21.65
C ASP A 685 -35.43 19.03 20.94
N THR A 686 -35.83 19.68 19.85
CA THR A 686 -37.02 19.29 19.07
C THR A 686 -36.71 18.23 18.02
N GLY A 687 -35.45 18.01 17.67
CA GLY A 687 -35.05 17.14 16.58
C GLY A 687 -35.47 17.66 15.20
N GLU A 688 -35.75 18.95 15.06
CA GLU A 688 -36.20 19.55 13.81
C GLU A 688 -35.03 20.07 12.96
N VAL A 689 -35.09 19.80 11.66
CA VAL A 689 -34.22 20.45 10.67
C VAL A 689 -34.86 21.80 10.37
N THR A 690 -34.19 22.88 10.77
CA THR A 690 -34.76 24.23 10.78
C THR A 690 -34.46 25.03 9.51
N ALA A 691 -33.58 24.51 8.66
CA ALA A 691 -33.19 25.12 7.39
C ALA A 691 -32.99 24.07 6.29
N LYS A 692 -32.91 24.54 5.04
CA LYS A 692 -32.44 23.68 3.93
C LYS A 692 -30.93 23.53 4.01
N PRO A 693 -30.36 22.41 3.56
CA PRO A 693 -28.91 22.28 3.52
C PRO A 693 -28.23 23.36 2.67
N THR A 694 -27.10 23.86 3.17
CA THR A 694 -26.29 24.91 2.55
C THR A 694 -24.86 24.44 2.34
N LEU A 695 -24.24 24.87 1.25
CA LEU A 695 -22.83 24.62 0.97
C LEU A 695 -21.96 25.39 1.97
N VAL A 696 -21.02 24.69 2.62
CA VAL A 696 -20.01 25.27 3.50
C VAL A 696 -18.77 25.65 2.68
N PHE A 697 -18.18 24.69 1.96
CA PHE A 697 -17.07 24.92 1.04
C PHE A 697 -17.03 23.86 -0.07
N THR A 698 -16.31 24.15 -1.15
CA THR A 698 -16.13 23.26 -2.32
C THR A 698 -14.77 22.54 -2.35
N LYS A 699 -13.90 22.76 -1.35
CA LYS A 699 -12.61 22.08 -1.26
C LYS A 699 -12.78 20.57 -1.23
N GLU A 700 -12.05 19.90 -2.12
CA GLU A 700 -11.94 18.46 -2.16
C GLU A 700 -11.10 17.93 -1.00
N PHE A 701 -11.52 16.79 -0.47
CA PHE A 701 -10.83 16.04 0.56
C PHE A 701 -11.00 14.54 0.32
N ALA A 702 -10.13 13.75 0.94
CA ALA A 702 -9.97 12.33 0.66
C ALA A 702 -11.27 11.55 0.90
N ARG A 703 -11.58 10.64 -0.04
CA ARG A 703 -12.58 9.59 0.13
C ARG A 703 -11.86 8.30 0.51
N ILE A 704 -11.68 8.09 1.80
CA ILE A 704 -10.97 6.92 2.33
C ILE A 704 -12.02 5.85 2.66
N GLN A 705 -11.80 4.62 2.20
CA GLN A 705 -12.72 3.52 2.46
C GLN A 705 -12.97 3.41 3.97
N ASN A 706 -14.25 3.32 4.35
CA ASN A 706 -14.70 3.22 5.74
C ASN A 706 -14.37 4.42 6.66
N SER A 707 -13.89 5.54 6.14
CA SER A 707 -13.60 6.76 6.92
C SER A 707 -14.25 8.01 6.31
N ARG A 708 -14.50 9.01 7.16
CA ARG A 708 -15.07 10.30 6.75
C ARG A 708 -14.07 11.17 5.99
N GLY A 709 -12.78 11.08 6.31
CA GLY A 709 -11.73 11.93 5.75
C GLY A 709 -11.77 13.41 6.21
N ILE A 710 -12.65 13.74 7.14
CA ILE A 710 -12.90 15.09 7.67
C ILE A 710 -13.44 15.00 9.11
N GLU A 711 -13.09 15.96 9.97
CA GLU A 711 -13.73 16.20 11.26
C GLU A 711 -13.85 17.71 11.54
N PRO A 712 -14.99 18.20 12.08
CA PRO A 712 -15.16 19.61 12.47
C PRO A 712 -14.39 19.94 13.76
N SER A 713 -13.90 21.18 13.88
CA SER A 713 -13.41 21.74 15.14
C SER A 713 -14.53 21.87 16.17
N ALA A 714 -14.17 22.01 17.44
CA ALA A 714 -15.12 22.14 18.53
C ALA A 714 -16.10 23.30 18.37
N ASP A 715 -15.67 24.40 17.75
CA ASP A 715 -16.50 25.57 17.44
C ASP A 715 -17.25 25.48 16.10
N GLY A 716 -17.03 24.41 15.32
CA GLY A 716 -17.62 24.19 14.00
C GLY A 716 -17.21 25.21 12.93
N ASN A 717 -16.18 26.03 13.13
CA ASN A 717 -15.75 27.04 12.15
C ASN A 717 -14.59 26.59 11.26
N ARG A 718 -13.88 25.55 11.66
CA ARG A 718 -12.80 24.94 10.90
C ARG A 718 -13.02 23.43 10.80
N PHE A 719 -12.38 22.83 9.81
CA PHE A 719 -12.50 21.42 9.52
C PHE A 719 -11.11 20.87 9.27
N LEU A 720 -10.74 19.82 9.99
CA LEU A 720 -9.52 19.09 9.72
C LEU A 720 -9.82 18.06 8.63
N ILE A 721 -9.13 18.14 7.50
CA ILE A 721 -9.32 17.25 6.35
C ILE A 721 -8.02 16.54 6.00
N LEU A 722 -8.15 15.37 5.36
CA LEU A 722 -7.06 14.75 4.61
C LEU A 722 -7.16 15.14 3.13
N LYS A 723 -6.04 15.56 2.55
CA LYS A 723 -5.89 15.75 1.10
C LYS A 723 -4.78 14.86 0.58
N LYS A 724 -4.95 14.32 -0.63
CA LYS A 724 -3.87 13.57 -1.30
C LYS A 724 -2.64 14.47 -1.42
N ALA A 725 -1.48 13.94 -1.08
CA ALA A 725 -0.22 14.66 -1.16
C ALA A 725 0.34 14.62 -2.57
N ASP A 726 0.98 15.71 -3.01
CA ASP A 726 1.61 15.80 -4.34
C ASP A 726 2.72 14.75 -4.56
N GLN A 727 3.33 14.24 -3.47
CA GLN A 727 4.34 13.19 -3.54
C GLN A 727 3.75 11.77 -3.66
N SER A 728 2.42 11.61 -3.57
CA SER A 728 1.75 10.31 -3.67
C SER A 728 2.01 9.66 -5.05
N THR A 729 2.29 8.36 -5.04
CA THR A 729 2.65 7.59 -6.24
C THR A 729 1.59 6.59 -6.71
N ALA A 730 0.43 6.54 -6.05
CA ALA A 730 -0.74 5.68 -6.33
C ALA A 730 -1.38 5.78 -7.73
N ASN A 731 -0.76 6.51 -8.64
CA ASN A 731 -1.17 6.69 -10.04
C ASN A 731 -0.09 6.27 -11.03
N ARG A 732 0.89 5.46 -10.59
CA ARG A 732 2.03 5.03 -11.41
C ARG A 732 1.84 3.63 -11.95
N LEU A 733 1.98 3.53 -13.28
CA LEU A 733 2.01 2.27 -14.00
C LEU A 733 3.41 2.08 -14.59
N HIS A 734 4.00 0.91 -14.35
CA HIS A 734 5.37 0.62 -14.75
C HIS A 734 5.42 -0.30 -15.95
N TYR A 735 6.36 -0.02 -16.84
CA TYR A 735 6.60 -0.76 -18.06
C TYR A 735 8.06 -1.17 -18.14
N ILE A 736 8.32 -2.41 -18.57
CA ILE A 736 9.63 -2.83 -19.06
C ILE A 736 9.43 -3.31 -20.50
N PHE A 737 10.05 -2.62 -21.43
CA PHE A 737 10.08 -2.98 -22.84
C PHE A 737 11.28 -3.88 -23.13
N ASN A 738 11.18 -4.71 -24.16
CA ASN A 738 12.18 -5.73 -24.53
C ASN A 738 12.49 -6.67 -23.34
N PHE A 739 11.45 -7.05 -22.60
CA PHE A 739 11.56 -7.91 -21.41
C PHE A 739 12.02 -9.33 -21.74
N ASP A 740 11.77 -9.81 -22.96
CA ASP A 740 12.30 -11.07 -23.48
C ASP A 740 13.84 -11.07 -23.57
N GLU A 741 14.43 -9.94 -23.95
CA GLU A 741 15.88 -9.76 -23.93
C GLU A 741 16.41 -9.67 -22.49
N LEU A 742 15.68 -9.03 -21.57
CA LEU A 742 16.04 -9.03 -20.14
C LEU A 742 16.05 -10.46 -19.55
N LEU A 743 15.06 -11.28 -19.93
CA LEU A 743 15.00 -12.69 -19.55
C LEU A 743 16.23 -13.43 -20.09
N ARG A 744 16.56 -13.26 -21.36
CA ARG A 744 17.74 -13.87 -21.97
C ARG A 744 19.02 -13.50 -21.21
N GLN A 745 19.26 -12.20 -20.99
CA GLN A 745 20.46 -11.67 -20.33
C GLN A 745 20.67 -12.16 -18.89
N ARG A 746 19.58 -12.48 -18.17
CA ARG A 746 19.67 -12.94 -16.77
C ARG A 746 19.64 -14.45 -16.62
N MET A 747 19.14 -15.18 -17.62
CA MET A 747 18.82 -16.61 -17.50
C MET A 747 19.69 -17.50 -18.39
N GLU A 748 20.27 -16.97 -19.46
CA GLU A 748 21.22 -17.63 -20.37
C GLU A 748 22.64 -17.12 -20.10
#